data_AF-A0A524DDD8-F1
#
_entry.id   AF-A0A524DDD8-F1
#
_cell.length_a   1.000
_cell.length_b   1.000
_cell.length_c   1.000
_cell.angle_alpha   90.00
_cell.angle_beta   90.00
_cell.angle_gamma   90.00
#
_symmetry.space_group_name_H-M   'P 1'
#
loop_
_entity.id
_entity.type
_entity.pdbx_description
1 polymer ?
#
loop_
_entity_poly.entity_id
_entity_poly.type
_entity_poly.pdbx_seq_one_letter_code
_entity_poly.pdbx_strand_id
1 'polypeptide(L)'
;MITTRESINFQYSIVFGYGSPNNNIIVGDVISPGFLPTELLNELSREVMQFLSQFNAMLRDYAGAELFSVEFELLNIGKDDGTSIYPKSMVLLPGNYKGCESLMLALKPEKGVLNVHKSSESINEISKLYFEVEDYINRPELNEVEKKALFNKFASRFTKKLYGDLVENKWNKKLIGVSESLPTEEGLIQYGQLKSEIETSWHKTPIDIKLSNVQFGTFKTPFEGKDAIEHTKFTIAEPSARYIITHTLKLGANLLNLANTGTIDKFQDNIIQFLIKRLKNEEISQINEDKSEEWLISRVNIFLSRFSEIKENYFNICEEFLVSGEKGNLDEVLKSFEDFILRKEKEISNNYFKIWKLTKKFLVEISLKKKNIIANDLRSGIYYFSEIFNKGLKIIEKNLPKYLLSRKIQKQAKILIKNLKKTFNDEENPIQDLAEKFINNFHNFILKNIKIYLLSIKKIDCKNNQSIKDFFPFIIKNLDGFFSKVSVDIEDLLSIAELELKKDYKELREIIDKFKRFPKEIHFLLSYILRYSTINRFLKEMKPDEISQPESFANKFYRFLEKRLAGIHLVCKEYILDWIDYYSKIFSKMHDDEEWTLIEIYNDFKKYMEEKEADSQDPKKFYNILDFYLAKEASPEQKIILLHFLDNYKFFLDIEREFPNYLRDLIIKEINNFDYKMDKSKPLELLNSDEEESFYNYIRETELKYFSKLIPIPSALILKQKFTTEELKQFKKDLFQVFDFNLIGDKKLVLQLKNNFKEVYSIY
;
A
#
# COMPACT_ATOMS: atom_id res chain seq x y z
N MET A 1 40.43 2.87 11.15
CA MET A 1 39.34 3.83 10.92
C MET A 1 39.23 4.11 9.42
N ILE A 2 38.69 3.13 8.70
CA ILE A 2 38.05 3.17 7.37
C ILE A 2 36.90 2.17 7.56
N THR A 3 35.72 2.38 6.96
CA THR A 3 34.50 1.54 7.03
C THR A 3 33.54 1.75 8.23
N THR A 4 32.76 2.82 8.19
CA THR A 4 31.41 2.85 8.82
C THR A 4 30.36 3.29 7.81
N ARG A 5 30.65 4.32 7.01
CA ARG A 5 29.72 4.80 5.97
C ARG A 5 29.57 3.83 4.79
N GLU A 6 30.67 3.23 4.36
CA GLU A 6 30.68 2.19 3.31
C GLU A 6 30.11 0.86 3.82
N SER A 7 30.44 0.43 5.04
CA SER A 7 29.88 -0.79 5.63
C SER A 7 28.37 -0.69 5.89
N ILE A 8 27.85 0.50 6.23
CA ILE A 8 26.41 0.80 6.28
C ILE A 8 25.79 0.85 4.87
N ASN A 9 26.51 1.37 3.85
CA ASN A 9 26.08 1.31 2.44
C ASN A 9 25.90 -0.13 1.91
N PHE A 10 26.46 -1.14 2.58
CA PHE A 10 26.46 -2.54 2.14
C PHE A 10 25.49 -3.46 2.88
N GLN A 11 24.80 -3.01 3.94
CA GLN A 11 23.93 -3.89 4.70
C GLN A 11 22.53 -3.96 4.08
N TYR A 12 22.19 -5.14 3.57
CA TYR A 12 20.79 -5.49 3.34
C TYR A 12 20.04 -5.32 4.66
N SER A 13 18.87 -4.69 4.63
CA SER A 13 17.92 -4.92 5.72
C SER A 13 17.06 -6.13 5.35
N ILE A 14 17.05 -7.15 6.19
CA ILE A 14 16.29 -8.38 5.94
C ILE A 14 15.28 -8.53 7.05
N VAL A 15 14.02 -8.73 6.69
CA VAL A 15 12.98 -9.23 7.57
C VAL A 15 12.67 -10.66 7.14
N PHE A 16 12.85 -11.60 8.07
CA PHE A 16 12.51 -13.00 7.86
C PHE A 16 11.30 -13.36 8.73
N GLY A 17 10.38 -14.16 8.17
CA GLY A 17 9.24 -14.71 8.88
C GLY A 17 9.05 -16.19 8.56
N TYR A 18 8.60 -16.95 9.54
CA TYR A 18 8.19 -18.34 9.42
C TYR A 18 6.89 -18.57 10.18
N GLY A 19 5.96 -19.29 9.56
CA GLY A 19 4.71 -19.72 10.17
C GLY A 19 4.40 -21.17 9.82
N SER A 20 3.95 -21.93 10.83
CA SER A 20 3.47 -23.29 10.64
C SER A 20 1.98 -23.42 11.00
N PRO A 21 1.17 -24.10 10.16
CA PRO A 21 -0.21 -24.41 10.49
C PRO A 21 -0.35 -25.43 11.62
N ASN A 22 0.69 -26.22 11.92
CA ASN A 22 0.60 -27.32 12.88
C ASN A 22 0.67 -26.86 14.34
N ASN A 23 1.42 -25.80 14.63
CA ASN A 23 1.68 -25.36 16.01
C ASN A 23 1.22 -23.93 16.34
N ASN A 24 0.59 -23.20 15.41
CA ASN A 24 0.26 -21.77 15.57
C ASN A 24 1.48 -20.89 15.96
N ILE A 25 2.70 -21.38 15.72
CA ILE A 25 3.93 -20.66 16.02
C ILE A 25 4.29 -19.81 14.81
N ILE A 26 4.45 -18.51 15.07
CA ILE A 26 4.98 -17.54 14.10
C ILE A 26 6.21 -16.91 14.75
N VAL A 27 7.33 -16.97 14.05
CA VAL A 27 8.61 -16.39 14.48
C VAL A 27 9.27 -15.66 13.33
N GLY A 28 10.16 -14.73 13.66
CA GLY A 28 10.98 -14.03 12.68
C GLY A 28 12.27 -13.52 13.27
N ASP A 29 13.10 -12.91 12.42
CA ASP A 29 14.17 -12.02 12.85
C ASP A 29 14.37 -10.88 11.84
N VAL A 30 15.05 -9.81 12.26
CA VAL A 30 15.34 -8.63 11.44
C VAL A 30 16.81 -8.28 11.58
N ILE A 31 17.50 -8.18 10.46
CA ILE A 31 18.81 -7.55 10.37
C ILE A 31 18.56 -6.17 9.79
N SER A 32 18.71 -5.11 10.58
CA SER A 32 18.56 -3.72 10.12
C SER A 32 19.42 -2.76 10.96
N PRO A 33 19.59 -1.49 10.54
CA PRO A 33 20.30 -0.48 11.32
C PRO A 33 19.62 -0.13 12.65
N GLY A 34 18.32 -0.40 12.80
CA GLY A 34 17.54 -0.13 14.01
C GLY A 34 17.41 -1.35 14.92
N PHE A 35 17.23 -1.13 16.22
CA PHE A 35 16.99 -2.20 17.20
C PHE A 35 15.49 -2.38 17.44
N LEU A 36 14.93 -3.53 17.07
CA LEU A 36 13.54 -3.90 17.39
C LEU A 36 13.44 -4.91 18.53
N PRO A 37 12.49 -4.72 19.47
CA PRO A 37 12.09 -5.77 20.40
C PRO A 37 11.50 -6.99 19.68
N THR A 38 11.77 -8.19 20.22
CA THR A 38 11.28 -9.48 19.69
C THR A 38 9.75 -9.58 19.62
N GLU A 39 9.02 -8.85 20.46
CA GLU A 39 7.55 -8.82 20.49
C GLU A 39 6.98 -8.17 19.23
N LEU A 40 7.42 -6.95 18.92
CA LEU A 40 7.05 -6.21 17.71
C LEU A 40 7.49 -6.94 16.44
N LEU A 41 8.59 -7.68 16.53
CA LEU A 41 9.09 -8.49 15.43
C LEU A 41 8.18 -9.68 15.11
N ASN A 42 7.67 -10.38 16.13
CA ASN A 42 6.72 -11.47 15.92
C ASN A 42 5.36 -10.98 15.41
N GLU A 43 4.92 -9.81 15.87
CA GLU A 43 3.73 -9.13 15.36
C GLU A 43 3.89 -8.77 13.88
N LEU A 44 5.02 -8.16 13.53
CA LEU A 44 5.41 -7.85 12.15
C LEU A 44 5.41 -9.10 11.27
N SER A 45 6.07 -10.19 11.70
CA SER A 45 6.09 -11.45 10.95
C SER A 45 4.68 -11.99 10.73
N ARG A 46 3.81 -11.94 11.75
CA ARG A 46 2.42 -12.40 11.64
C ARG A 46 1.63 -11.61 10.60
N GLU A 47 1.70 -10.28 10.64
CA GLU A 47 0.98 -9.42 9.71
C GLU A 47 1.43 -9.67 8.26
N VAL A 48 2.74 -9.80 8.01
CA VAL A 48 3.26 -10.06 6.66
C VAL A 48 2.82 -11.46 6.17
N MET A 49 2.89 -12.49 7.01
CA MET A 49 2.46 -13.86 6.64
C MET A 49 0.96 -13.90 6.29
N GLN A 50 0.11 -13.26 7.10
CA GLN A 50 -1.32 -13.16 6.82
C GLN A 50 -1.60 -12.47 5.48
N PHE A 51 -0.89 -11.36 5.21
CA PHE A 51 -0.99 -10.64 3.94
C PHE A 51 -0.57 -11.51 2.75
N LEU A 52 0.56 -12.24 2.86
CA LEU A 52 1.05 -13.12 1.82
C LEU A 52 0.04 -14.25 1.51
N SER A 53 -0.53 -14.86 2.54
CA SER A 53 -1.52 -15.93 2.38
C SER A 53 -2.79 -15.43 1.65
N GLN A 54 -3.30 -14.26 2.04
CA GLN A 54 -4.43 -13.61 1.37
C GLN A 54 -4.08 -13.24 -0.09
N PHE A 55 -2.89 -12.72 -0.33
CA PHE A 55 -2.42 -12.37 -1.67
C PHE A 55 -2.29 -13.60 -2.57
N ASN A 56 -1.72 -14.70 -2.07
CA ASN A 56 -1.63 -15.97 -2.80
C ASN A 56 -3.02 -16.58 -3.07
N ALA A 57 -3.96 -16.49 -2.13
CA ALA A 57 -5.34 -16.93 -2.36
C ALA A 57 -5.99 -16.15 -3.52
N MET A 58 -5.77 -14.84 -3.55
CA MET A 58 -6.21 -13.98 -4.66
C MET A 58 -5.52 -14.35 -5.98
N LEU A 59 -4.20 -14.54 -6.00
CA LEU A 59 -3.47 -14.92 -7.22
C LEU A 59 -3.93 -16.27 -7.79
N ARG A 60 -4.31 -17.23 -6.93
CA ARG A 60 -4.89 -18.50 -7.39
C ARG A 60 -6.23 -18.32 -8.11
N ASP A 61 -7.07 -17.39 -7.66
CA ASP A 61 -8.37 -17.10 -8.29
C ASP A 61 -8.20 -16.35 -9.63
N TYR A 62 -7.33 -15.34 -9.65
CA TYR A 62 -7.20 -14.42 -10.79
C TYR A 62 -6.16 -14.82 -11.83
N ALA A 63 -5.14 -15.61 -11.47
CA ALA A 63 -4.07 -16.04 -12.38
C ALA A 63 -3.78 -17.55 -12.35
N GLY A 64 -4.41 -18.32 -11.45
CA GLY A 64 -4.07 -19.74 -11.27
C GLY A 64 -2.64 -19.98 -10.77
N ALA A 65 -2.03 -18.96 -10.18
CA ALA A 65 -0.61 -18.94 -9.84
C ALA A 65 -0.40 -18.50 -8.39
N GLU A 66 0.82 -18.67 -7.89
CA GLU A 66 1.26 -18.17 -6.60
C GLU A 66 2.43 -17.21 -6.77
N LEU A 67 2.63 -16.31 -5.82
CA LEU A 67 3.75 -15.40 -5.83
C LEU A 67 5.06 -16.20 -5.81
N PHE A 68 5.93 -15.96 -6.80
CA PHE A 68 7.30 -16.46 -6.78
C PHE A 68 8.25 -15.38 -6.25
N SER A 69 8.07 -14.15 -6.70
CA SER A 69 8.80 -12.98 -6.17
C SER A 69 8.15 -11.69 -6.61
N VAL A 70 8.33 -10.62 -5.82
CA VAL A 70 8.05 -9.26 -6.28
C VAL A 70 9.19 -8.32 -5.89
N GLU A 71 9.60 -7.47 -6.82
CA GLU A 71 10.55 -6.38 -6.61
C GLU A 71 9.85 -5.04 -6.75
N PHE A 72 10.17 -4.13 -5.83
CA PHE A 72 9.76 -2.74 -5.86
C PHE A 72 11.00 -1.86 -5.92
N GLU A 73 10.99 -0.86 -6.79
CA GLU A 73 11.88 0.29 -6.70
C GLU A 73 11.39 1.25 -5.62
N LEU A 74 12.32 1.81 -4.86
CA LEU A 74 12.00 2.78 -3.80
C LEU A 74 12.38 4.18 -4.26
N LEU A 75 11.37 5.02 -4.49
CA LEU A 75 11.55 6.41 -4.90
C LEU A 75 11.56 7.32 -3.67
N ASN A 76 12.61 8.15 -3.52
CA ASN A 76 12.70 9.14 -2.46
C ASN A 76 11.99 10.44 -2.86
N ILE A 77 11.04 10.86 -2.04
CA ILE A 77 10.22 12.06 -2.25
C ILE A 77 10.91 13.34 -1.75
N GLY A 78 11.83 13.20 -0.78
CA GLY A 78 12.63 14.29 -0.22
C GLY A 78 13.94 14.44 -0.98
N LYS A 79 13.88 15.03 -2.19
CA LYS A 79 15.03 15.22 -3.11
C LYS A 79 16.26 15.91 -2.49
N ASP A 80 16.12 16.55 -1.31
CA ASP A 80 17.16 17.33 -0.63
C ASP A 80 18.00 16.58 0.43
N ASP A 81 17.68 15.32 0.79
CA ASP A 81 18.44 14.56 1.79
C ASP A 81 19.64 13.81 1.16
N GLY A 82 20.55 14.53 0.47
CA GLY A 82 21.72 13.94 -0.20
C GLY A 82 22.72 13.20 0.71
N THR A 83 22.51 13.24 2.03
CA THR A 83 23.30 12.55 3.04
C THR A 83 22.67 11.25 3.56
N SER A 84 21.37 11.03 3.34
CA SER A 84 20.65 9.87 3.87
C SER A 84 20.76 8.66 2.93
N ILE A 85 21.16 7.51 3.47
CA ILE A 85 21.42 6.28 2.70
C ILE A 85 20.13 5.45 2.68
N TYR A 86 19.23 5.72 1.75
CA TYR A 86 18.01 4.94 1.60
C TYR A 86 18.22 3.70 0.73
N PRO A 87 17.52 2.58 1.01
CA PRO A 87 17.42 1.48 0.08
C PRO A 87 16.80 1.96 -1.24
N LYS A 88 17.29 1.42 -2.35
CA LYS A 88 16.80 1.72 -3.72
C LYS A 88 15.82 0.67 -4.22
N SER A 89 15.79 -0.51 -3.62
CA SER A 89 14.82 -1.55 -3.95
C SER A 89 14.40 -2.37 -2.74
N MET A 90 13.23 -3.00 -2.83
CA MET A 90 12.65 -3.91 -1.85
C MET A 90 12.22 -5.18 -2.59
N VAL A 91 12.63 -6.35 -2.13
CA VAL A 91 12.25 -7.64 -2.72
C VAL A 91 11.57 -8.50 -1.69
N LEU A 92 10.40 -9.02 -2.03
CA LEU A 92 9.69 -10.03 -1.25
C LEU A 92 9.82 -11.38 -1.96
N LEU A 93 10.35 -12.38 -1.23
CA LEU A 93 10.44 -13.77 -1.65
C LEU A 93 9.68 -14.64 -0.65
N PRO A 94 8.61 -15.34 -1.08
CA PRO A 94 7.97 -16.38 -0.28
C PRO A 94 8.73 -17.71 -0.39
N GLY A 95 8.61 -18.54 0.64
CA GLY A 95 8.99 -19.94 0.63
C GLY A 95 7.88 -20.82 1.19
N ASN A 96 7.86 -22.07 0.76
CA ASN A 96 6.86 -23.04 1.21
C ASN A 96 7.46 -24.45 1.25
N TYR A 97 7.21 -25.16 2.34
CA TYR A 97 7.49 -26.57 2.45
C TYR A 97 6.40 -27.29 3.26
N LYS A 98 5.72 -28.27 2.65
CA LYS A 98 4.66 -29.09 3.29
C LYS A 98 3.59 -28.27 4.05
N GLY A 99 3.24 -27.08 3.54
CA GLY A 99 2.25 -26.21 4.17
C GLY A 99 2.80 -25.26 5.23
N CYS A 100 4.07 -25.39 5.62
CA CYS A 100 4.77 -24.34 6.34
C CYS A 100 5.16 -23.23 5.36
N GLU A 101 4.87 -22.00 5.73
CA GLU A 101 5.16 -20.84 4.90
C GLU A 101 6.30 -20.04 5.55
N SER A 102 7.20 -19.54 4.72
CA SER A 102 8.22 -18.58 5.14
C SER A 102 8.28 -17.42 4.18
N LEU A 103 8.92 -16.33 4.60
CA LEU A 103 9.16 -15.20 3.73
C LEU A 103 10.44 -14.47 4.08
N MET A 104 10.95 -13.78 3.07
CA MET A 104 12.06 -12.87 3.18
C MET A 104 11.69 -11.56 2.49
N LEU A 105 11.73 -10.45 3.24
CA LEU A 105 11.68 -9.10 2.71
C LEU A 105 13.08 -8.50 2.80
N ALA A 106 13.71 -8.24 1.65
CA ALA A 106 15.05 -7.69 1.54
C ALA A 106 15.01 -6.25 1.00
N LEU A 107 15.46 -5.29 1.80
CA LEU A 107 15.68 -3.89 1.41
C LEU A 107 17.13 -3.70 1.02
N LYS A 108 17.35 -3.23 -0.21
CA LYS A 108 18.65 -3.27 -0.88
C LYS A 108 19.11 -1.85 -1.25
N PRO A 109 20.42 -1.56 -1.15
CA PRO A 109 20.97 -0.27 -1.58
C PRO A 109 21.04 -0.08 -3.11
N GLU A 110 20.76 -1.14 -3.88
CA GLU A 110 20.92 -1.20 -5.35
C GLU A 110 19.73 -1.91 -6.00
N LYS A 111 19.53 -1.74 -7.31
CA LYS A 111 18.44 -2.36 -8.09
C LYS A 111 18.96 -3.59 -8.88
N GLY A 112 18.17 -4.66 -9.00
CA GLY A 112 18.43 -5.77 -9.95
C GLY A 112 19.58 -6.74 -9.65
N VAL A 113 20.27 -6.62 -8.50
CA VAL A 113 21.50 -7.39 -8.21
C VAL A 113 21.25 -8.72 -7.48
N LEU A 114 20.01 -9.06 -7.13
CA LEU A 114 19.71 -10.33 -6.47
C LEU A 114 19.45 -11.44 -7.51
N ASN A 115 19.98 -12.65 -7.30
CA ASN A 115 19.51 -13.84 -8.01
C ASN A 115 18.28 -14.38 -7.26
N VAL A 116 17.09 -14.13 -7.80
CA VAL A 116 15.81 -14.49 -7.19
C VAL A 116 15.63 -16.00 -7.07
N HIS A 117 16.05 -16.78 -8.06
CA HIS A 117 15.91 -18.24 -8.08
C HIS A 117 16.74 -18.89 -6.98
N LYS A 118 18.04 -18.58 -6.91
CA LYS A 118 18.92 -19.07 -5.84
C LYS A 118 18.43 -18.64 -4.45
N SER A 119 17.95 -17.41 -4.33
CA SER A 119 17.41 -16.92 -3.05
C SER A 119 16.12 -17.64 -2.65
N SER A 120 15.25 -17.97 -3.63
CA SER A 120 14.04 -18.78 -3.40
C SER A 120 14.40 -20.20 -2.96
N GLU A 121 15.41 -20.83 -3.56
CA GLU A 121 15.94 -22.13 -3.14
C GLU A 121 16.42 -22.08 -1.68
N SER A 122 17.24 -21.10 -1.31
CA SER A 122 17.71 -20.93 0.07
C SER A 122 16.56 -20.80 1.08
N ILE A 123 15.49 -20.06 0.74
CA ILE A 123 14.33 -19.89 1.62
C ILE A 123 13.52 -21.19 1.73
N ASN A 124 13.35 -21.92 0.64
CA ASN A 124 12.67 -23.23 0.67
C ASN A 124 13.46 -24.26 1.47
N GLU A 125 14.80 -24.28 1.38
CA GLU A 125 15.65 -25.10 2.23
C GLU A 125 15.49 -24.75 3.71
N ILE A 126 15.45 -23.46 4.05
CA ILE A 126 15.22 -23.02 5.43
C ILE A 126 13.82 -23.41 5.92
N SER A 127 12.81 -23.34 5.05
CA SER A 127 11.45 -23.80 5.37
C SER A 127 11.44 -25.29 5.71
N LYS A 128 12.19 -26.10 4.96
CA LYS A 128 12.39 -27.51 5.25
C LYS A 128 13.11 -27.75 6.58
N LEU A 129 14.20 -27.03 6.84
CA LEU A 129 14.93 -27.14 8.12
C LEU A 129 14.05 -26.75 9.31
N TYR A 130 13.19 -25.76 9.15
CA TYR A 130 12.21 -25.40 10.18
C TYR A 130 11.17 -26.47 10.43
N PHE A 131 10.67 -27.11 9.37
CA PHE A 131 9.76 -28.24 9.50
C PHE A 131 10.42 -29.40 10.29
N GLU A 132 11.70 -29.68 10.04
CA GLU A 132 12.46 -30.68 10.80
C GLU A 132 12.64 -30.27 12.28
N VAL A 133 12.88 -28.97 12.54
CA VAL A 133 12.94 -28.43 13.90
C VAL A 133 11.58 -28.55 14.59
N GLU A 134 10.49 -28.30 13.87
CA GLU A 134 9.13 -28.45 14.39
C GLU A 134 8.83 -29.89 14.80
N ASP A 135 9.14 -30.86 13.93
CA ASP A 135 9.01 -32.29 14.23
C ASP A 135 9.81 -32.69 15.47
N TYR A 136 11.00 -32.11 15.65
CA TYR A 136 11.85 -32.39 16.82
C TYR A 136 11.31 -31.79 18.13
N ILE A 137 10.70 -30.60 18.07
CA ILE A 137 10.22 -29.83 19.22
C ILE A 137 8.82 -30.28 19.68
N ASN A 138 8.09 -31.04 18.86
CA ASN A 138 6.81 -31.68 19.19
C ASN A 138 6.96 -32.83 20.21
N ARG A 139 7.68 -32.56 21.32
CA ARG A 139 7.83 -33.42 22.48
C ARG A 139 7.03 -32.85 23.64
N PRO A 140 6.34 -33.70 24.44
CA PRO A 140 5.52 -33.26 25.57
C PRO A 140 6.31 -32.58 26.70
N GLU A 141 7.64 -32.71 26.70
CA GLU A 141 8.54 -32.18 27.72
C GLU A 141 8.77 -30.66 27.61
N LEU A 142 8.54 -30.06 26.44
CA LEU A 142 8.74 -28.63 26.20
C LEU A 142 7.44 -27.86 26.35
N ASN A 143 7.43 -26.83 27.19
CA ASN A 143 6.28 -25.92 27.27
C ASN A 143 6.31 -24.89 26.12
N GLU A 144 5.18 -24.24 25.84
CA GLU A 144 5.04 -23.29 24.72
C GLU A 144 6.05 -22.12 24.76
N VAL A 145 6.46 -21.67 25.95
CA VAL A 145 7.45 -20.60 26.11
C VAL A 145 8.84 -21.07 25.67
N GLU A 146 9.21 -22.29 26.05
CA GLU A 146 10.48 -22.92 25.66
C GLU A 146 10.52 -23.23 24.17
N LYS A 147 9.42 -23.76 23.61
CA LYS A 147 9.27 -23.97 22.17
C LYS A 147 9.50 -22.66 21.42
N LYS A 148 8.77 -21.60 21.78
CA LYS A 148 8.90 -20.28 21.14
C LYS A 148 10.32 -19.70 21.27
N ALA A 149 10.96 -19.85 22.43
CA ALA A 149 12.34 -19.41 22.63
C ALA A 149 13.33 -20.16 21.72
N LEU A 150 13.11 -21.45 21.48
CA LEU A 150 13.93 -22.25 20.57
C LEU A 150 13.71 -21.85 19.11
N PHE A 151 12.45 -21.67 18.69
CA PHE A 151 12.12 -21.16 17.35
C PHE A 151 12.75 -19.78 17.09
N ASN A 152 12.69 -18.85 18.05
CA ASN A 152 13.34 -17.53 17.91
C ASN A 152 14.87 -17.63 17.75
N LYS A 153 15.52 -18.59 18.41
CA LYS A 153 16.97 -18.82 18.23
C LYS A 153 17.28 -19.32 16.82
N PHE A 154 16.46 -20.22 16.28
CA PHE A 154 16.60 -20.68 14.90
C PHE A 154 16.30 -19.56 13.89
N ALA A 155 15.30 -18.70 14.17
CA ALA A 155 15.00 -17.53 13.34
C ALA A 155 16.22 -16.62 13.20
N SER A 156 16.91 -16.35 14.30
CA SER A 156 18.11 -15.52 14.23
C SER A 156 19.27 -16.19 13.48
N ARG A 157 19.45 -17.51 13.63
CA ARG A 157 20.48 -18.25 12.89
C ARG A 157 20.20 -18.29 11.39
N PHE A 158 18.97 -18.62 11.01
CA PHE A 158 18.58 -18.72 9.60
C PHE A 158 18.53 -17.36 8.92
N THR A 159 18.13 -16.30 9.62
CA THR A 159 18.19 -14.92 9.08
C THR A 159 19.63 -14.50 8.80
N LYS A 160 20.59 -14.87 9.67
CA LYS A 160 22.03 -14.64 9.42
C LYS A 160 22.57 -15.47 8.27
N LYS A 161 22.13 -16.73 8.13
CA LYS A 161 22.47 -17.58 6.97
C LYS A 161 21.98 -16.93 5.68
N LEU A 162 20.69 -16.59 5.60
CA LEU A 162 20.10 -15.89 4.46
C LEU A 162 20.86 -14.61 4.12
N TYR A 163 21.20 -13.81 5.14
CA TYR A 163 21.99 -12.60 4.93
C TYR A 163 23.34 -12.89 4.27
N GLY A 164 24.06 -13.91 4.73
CA GLY A 164 25.29 -14.38 4.10
C GLY A 164 25.07 -14.78 2.64
N ASP A 165 24.08 -15.63 2.40
CA ASP A 165 23.74 -16.16 1.07
C ASP A 165 23.37 -15.02 0.09
N LEU A 166 22.60 -14.00 0.52
CA LEU A 166 22.25 -12.86 -0.33
C LEU A 166 23.47 -11.98 -0.65
N VAL A 167 24.37 -11.77 0.31
CA VAL A 167 25.61 -11.00 0.10
C VAL A 167 26.51 -11.73 -0.88
N GLU A 168 26.69 -13.04 -0.71
CA GLU A 168 27.46 -13.87 -1.63
C GLU A 168 26.85 -13.86 -3.04
N ASN A 169 25.54 -14.10 -3.16
CA ASN A 169 24.83 -14.08 -4.43
C ASN A 169 24.94 -12.73 -5.15
N LYS A 170 24.89 -11.62 -4.39
CA LYS A 170 25.12 -10.27 -4.93
C LYS A 170 26.50 -10.17 -5.57
N TRP A 171 27.55 -10.57 -4.86
CA TRP A 171 28.92 -10.47 -5.34
C TRP A 171 29.17 -11.42 -6.52
N ASN A 172 28.64 -12.64 -6.47
CA ASN A 172 28.70 -13.59 -7.58
C ASN A 172 28.04 -13.00 -8.84
N LYS A 173 26.82 -12.46 -8.74
CA LYS A 173 26.15 -11.82 -9.89
C LYS A 173 26.93 -10.62 -10.44
N LYS A 174 27.55 -9.80 -9.57
CA LYS A 174 28.34 -8.64 -10.00
C LYS A 174 29.67 -9.00 -10.65
N LEU A 175 30.39 -9.97 -10.10
CA LEU A 175 31.77 -10.27 -10.47
C LEU A 175 31.86 -11.29 -11.61
N ILE A 176 30.98 -12.30 -11.59
CA ILE A 176 31.03 -13.44 -12.51
C ILE A 176 29.97 -13.30 -13.61
N GLY A 177 28.96 -12.44 -13.39
CA GLY A 177 27.72 -12.46 -14.17
C GLY A 177 26.84 -13.65 -13.76
N VAL A 178 25.60 -13.69 -14.26
CA VAL A 178 24.82 -14.93 -14.19
C VAL A 178 25.29 -15.80 -15.36
N SER A 179 26.04 -16.86 -15.08
CA SER A 179 26.53 -17.79 -16.12
C SER A 179 25.41 -18.65 -16.73
N GLU A 180 24.24 -18.67 -16.10
CA GLU A 180 23.06 -19.44 -16.51
C GLU A 180 21.90 -18.48 -16.80
N SER A 181 21.23 -18.66 -17.93
CA SER A 181 20.03 -17.92 -18.26
C SER A 181 18.90 -18.27 -17.29
N LEU A 182 18.31 -17.24 -16.67
CA LEU A 182 17.20 -17.44 -15.74
C LEU A 182 15.88 -17.58 -16.53
N PRO A 183 14.99 -18.51 -16.17
CA PRO A 183 13.73 -18.76 -16.87
C PRO A 183 12.72 -17.59 -16.78
N THR A 184 13.07 -16.57 -16.01
CA THR A 184 12.29 -15.33 -15.81
C THR A 184 12.97 -14.11 -16.43
N GLU A 185 14.06 -14.30 -17.17
CA GLU A 185 14.82 -13.21 -17.82
C GLU A 185 15.03 -13.48 -19.32
N GLU A 186 15.26 -14.73 -19.74
CA GLU A 186 15.40 -15.12 -21.15
C GLU A 186 14.17 -15.91 -21.66
N GLY A 187 13.98 -15.95 -22.98
CA GLY A 187 12.93 -16.76 -23.61
C GLY A 187 11.50 -16.27 -23.42
N LEU A 188 11.33 -15.13 -22.73
CA LEU A 188 10.03 -14.60 -22.35
C LEU A 188 9.27 -14.02 -23.55
N ILE A 189 8.06 -14.53 -23.76
CA ILE A 189 7.14 -14.07 -24.79
C ILE A 189 6.17 -13.07 -24.18
N GLN A 190 6.15 -11.86 -24.72
CA GLN A 190 5.14 -10.87 -24.40
C GLN A 190 3.80 -11.20 -25.08
N TYR A 191 2.73 -11.23 -24.30
CA TYR A 191 1.37 -11.48 -24.81
C TYR A 191 0.36 -10.40 -24.42
N GLY A 192 0.71 -9.49 -23.51
CA GLY A 192 -0.15 -8.36 -23.13
C GLY A 192 0.66 -7.13 -22.73
N GLN A 193 0.01 -5.96 -22.81
CA GLN A 193 0.54 -4.70 -22.32
C GLN A 193 -0.57 -3.89 -21.67
N LEU A 194 -0.26 -3.22 -20.57
CA LEU A 194 -1.15 -2.28 -19.91
C LEU A 194 -0.45 -0.92 -19.80
N LYS A 195 -1.12 0.15 -20.21
CA LYS A 195 -0.66 1.53 -20.05
C LYS A 195 -1.59 2.22 -19.05
N SER A 196 -1.04 2.94 -18.08
CA SER A 196 -1.82 3.63 -17.05
C SER A 196 -1.06 4.81 -16.48
N GLU A 197 -1.76 5.72 -15.83
CA GLU A 197 -1.19 6.78 -15.02
C GLU A 197 -1.23 6.42 -13.53
N ILE A 198 -0.17 6.79 -12.81
CA ILE A 198 -0.02 6.55 -11.37
C ILE A 198 -0.47 7.79 -10.59
N GLU A 199 -1.31 7.55 -9.59
CA GLU A 199 -1.78 8.55 -8.64
C GLU A 199 -1.43 8.18 -7.20
N THR A 200 -0.56 8.99 -6.59
CA THR A 200 -0.19 8.84 -5.18
C THR A 200 -1.17 9.59 -4.28
N SER A 201 -1.68 8.92 -3.24
CA SER A 201 -2.53 9.48 -2.19
C SER A 201 -1.69 9.85 -0.96
N TRP A 202 -1.00 10.98 -1.04
CA TRP A 202 -0.05 11.47 -0.03
C TRP A 202 -0.59 11.65 1.39
N HIS A 203 -1.92 11.75 1.54
CA HIS A 203 -2.58 11.97 2.84
C HIS A 203 -2.88 10.68 3.60
N LYS A 204 -2.76 9.51 2.97
CA LYS A 204 -3.00 8.21 3.60
C LYS A 204 -1.73 7.64 4.21
N THR A 205 -1.90 6.87 5.29
CA THR A 205 -0.85 6.08 5.92
C THR A 205 -1.33 4.63 5.99
N PRO A 206 -0.71 3.68 5.26
CA PRO A 206 0.39 3.87 4.32
C PRO A 206 0.02 4.68 3.07
N ILE A 207 1.02 5.23 2.39
CA ILE A 207 0.82 5.99 1.15
C ILE A 207 0.26 5.05 0.08
N ASP A 208 -0.97 5.33 -0.36
CA ASP A 208 -1.70 4.52 -1.33
C ASP A 208 -1.39 4.97 -2.77
N ILE A 209 -1.21 4.01 -3.68
CA ILE A 209 -0.90 4.26 -5.10
C ILE A 209 -2.01 3.64 -5.94
N LYS A 210 -2.65 4.46 -6.77
CA LYS A 210 -3.75 4.05 -7.63
C LYS A 210 -3.38 4.18 -9.10
N LEU A 211 -3.99 3.33 -9.91
CA LEU A 211 -3.97 3.42 -11.36
C LEU A 211 -5.16 4.24 -11.86
N SER A 212 -4.92 5.14 -12.80
CA SER A 212 -5.95 5.84 -13.58
C SER A 212 -5.68 5.70 -15.08
N ASN A 213 -6.70 5.95 -15.91
CA ASN A 213 -6.59 5.91 -17.37
C ASN A 213 -5.95 4.60 -17.91
N VAL A 214 -6.43 3.46 -17.41
CA VAL A 214 -5.92 2.14 -17.77
C VAL A 214 -6.34 1.80 -19.20
N GLN A 215 -5.37 1.45 -20.05
CA GLN A 215 -5.57 0.97 -21.41
C GLN A 215 -4.82 -0.34 -21.59
N PHE A 216 -5.50 -1.36 -22.09
CA PHE A 216 -4.88 -2.65 -22.37
C PHE A 216 -4.67 -2.85 -23.87
N GLY A 217 -3.47 -3.28 -24.24
CA GLY A 217 -3.12 -3.72 -25.57
C GLY A 217 -2.85 -5.22 -25.56
N THR A 218 -3.60 -5.97 -26.35
CA THR A 218 -3.32 -7.38 -26.64
C THR A 218 -2.32 -7.48 -27.78
N PHE A 219 -1.33 -8.37 -27.65
CA PHE A 219 -0.46 -8.73 -28.77
C PHE A 219 -1.03 -9.93 -29.50
N LYS A 220 -0.75 -10.04 -30.80
CA LYS A 220 -1.02 -11.26 -31.54
C LYS A 220 -0.21 -12.40 -30.89
N THR A 221 -0.88 -13.51 -30.58
CA THR A 221 -0.19 -14.71 -30.07
C THR A 221 0.90 -15.11 -31.06
N PRO A 222 2.16 -15.34 -30.61
CA PRO A 222 3.22 -15.80 -31.48
C PRO A 222 3.19 -17.31 -31.73
N PHE A 223 2.13 -17.98 -31.28
CA PHE A 223 1.88 -19.41 -31.47
C PHE A 223 0.79 -19.61 -32.52
N GLU A 224 0.84 -20.75 -33.20
CA GLU A 224 -0.16 -21.16 -34.20
C GLU A 224 -0.76 -22.53 -33.83
N GLY A 225 -1.97 -22.81 -34.32
CA GLY A 225 -2.64 -24.10 -34.12
C GLY A 225 -2.84 -24.49 -32.65
N LYS A 226 -2.48 -25.73 -32.30
CA LYS A 226 -2.70 -26.31 -30.96
C LYS A 226 -1.96 -25.55 -29.85
N ASP A 227 -0.75 -25.09 -30.11
CA ASP A 227 0.05 -24.36 -29.10
C ASP A 227 -0.58 -23.03 -28.70
N ALA A 228 -1.26 -22.38 -29.65
CA ALA A 228 -1.96 -21.13 -29.39
C ALA A 228 -3.20 -21.34 -28.50
N ILE A 229 -3.92 -22.46 -28.71
CA ILE A 229 -5.07 -22.84 -27.88
C ILE A 229 -4.59 -23.15 -26.46
N GLU A 230 -3.54 -23.95 -26.33
CA GLU A 230 -2.99 -24.34 -25.03
C GLU A 230 -2.41 -23.14 -24.29
N HIS A 231 -1.70 -22.24 -24.98
CA HIS A 231 -1.22 -20.99 -24.39
C HIS A 231 -2.37 -20.17 -23.80
N THR A 232 -3.48 -20.03 -24.52
CA THR A 232 -4.67 -19.26 -24.09
C THR A 232 -5.18 -19.73 -22.73
N LYS A 233 -5.18 -21.04 -22.45
CA LYS A 233 -5.60 -21.62 -21.17
C LYS A 233 -4.76 -21.17 -19.97
N PHE A 234 -3.54 -20.68 -20.19
CA PHE A 234 -2.63 -20.19 -19.15
C PHE A 234 -2.38 -18.68 -19.22
N THR A 235 -3.06 -17.94 -20.10
CA THR A 235 -2.92 -16.47 -20.16
C THR A 235 -3.69 -15.78 -19.04
N ILE A 236 -3.21 -14.59 -18.64
CA ILE A 236 -3.91 -13.72 -17.68
C ILE A 236 -4.67 -12.65 -18.48
N ALA A 237 -6.01 -12.67 -18.34
CA ALA A 237 -6.88 -11.67 -18.97
C ALA A 237 -6.69 -10.26 -18.37
N GLU A 238 -7.08 -9.24 -19.12
CA GLU A 238 -6.96 -7.84 -18.73
C GLU A 238 -7.55 -7.51 -17.35
N PRO A 239 -8.82 -7.86 -17.02
CA PRO A 239 -9.40 -7.48 -15.73
C PRO A 239 -8.63 -8.11 -14.57
N SER A 240 -8.17 -9.35 -14.76
CA SER A 240 -7.35 -10.07 -13.80
C SER A 240 -5.98 -9.41 -13.62
N ALA A 241 -5.31 -9.04 -14.72
CA ALA A 241 -4.04 -8.32 -14.66
C ALA A 241 -4.20 -6.98 -13.93
N ARG A 242 -5.22 -6.19 -14.27
CA ARG A 242 -5.52 -4.90 -13.60
C ARG A 242 -5.77 -5.08 -12.10
N TYR A 243 -6.52 -6.11 -11.73
CA TYR A 243 -6.81 -6.43 -10.33
C TYR A 243 -5.53 -6.82 -9.57
N ILE A 244 -4.71 -7.72 -10.14
CA ILE A 244 -3.42 -8.15 -9.58
C ILE A 244 -2.51 -6.95 -9.36
N ILE A 245 -2.34 -6.09 -10.37
CA ILE A 245 -1.47 -4.91 -10.29
C ILE A 245 -1.91 -3.95 -9.17
N THR A 246 -3.22 -3.68 -9.08
CA THR A 246 -3.77 -2.79 -8.06
C THR A 246 -3.48 -3.33 -6.66
N HIS A 247 -3.56 -4.65 -6.47
CA HIS A 247 -3.23 -5.28 -5.19
C HIS A 247 -1.72 -5.35 -4.94
N THR A 248 -0.89 -5.47 -5.98
CA THR A 248 0.57 -5.40 -5.87
C THR A 248 1.05 -4.01 -5.44
N LEU A 249 0.42 -2.93 -5.93
CA LEU A 249 0.71 -1.56 -5.47
C LEU A 249 0.41 -1.40 -3.98
N LYS A 250 -0.76 -1.88 -3.53
CA LYS A 250 -1.13 -1.89 -2.10
C LYS A 250 -0.16 -2.75 -1.28
N LEU A 251 0.26 -3.90 -1.80
CA LEU A 251 1.23 -4.79 -1.16
C LEU A 251 2.54 -4.03 -0.90
N GLY A 252 3.08 -3.32 -1.89
CA GLY A 252 4.30 -2.53 -1.72
C GLY A 252 4.17 -1.49 -0.61
N ALA A 253 3.07 -0.73 -0.60
CA ALA A 253 2.81 0.29 0.42
C ALA A 253 2.72 -0.30 1.83
N ASN A 254 2.04 -1.44 1.96
CA ASN A 254 1.91 -2.15 3.23
C ASN A 254 3.26 -2.70 3.70
N LEU A 255 4.01 -3.39 2.83
CA LEU A 255 5.34 -3.94 3.16
C LEU A 255 6.32 -2.84 3.60
N LEU A 256 6.30 -1.68 2.94
CA LEU A 256 7.16 -0.57 3.31
C LEU A 256 6.75 0.05 4.66
N ASN A 257 5.45 0.15 4.95
CA ASN A 257 4.97 0.61 6.25
C ASN A 257 5.29 -0.38 7.38
N LEU A 258 5.19 -1.68 7.09
CA LEU A 258 5.63 -2.75 7.99
C LEU A 258 7.14 -2.63 8.25
N ALA A 259 7.96 -2.49 7.21
CA ALA A 259 9.39 -2.24 7.35
C ALA A 259 9.70 -0.95 8.12
N ASN A 260 8.92 0.11 7.95
CA ASN A 260 9.06 1.38 8.68
C ASN A 260 8.88 1.20 10.19
N THR A 261 7.88 0.43 10.61
CA THR A 261 7.71 0.05 12.02
C THR A 261 8.97 -0.63 12.54
N GLY A 262 9.58 -1.47 11.70
CA GLY A 262 10.87 -2.12 11.90
C GLY A 262 12.12 -1.23 11.93
N THR A 263 12.01 0.10 11.76
CA THR A 263 13.17 1.02 11.72
C THR A 263 13.20 2.08 12.80
N ILE A 264 12.15 2.16 13.62
CA ILE A 264 12.10 3.17 14.68
C ILE A 264 13.15 2.83 15.74
N ASP A 265 14.13 3.70 15.91
CA ASP A 265 15.04 3.63 17.05
C ASP A 265 14.25 3.94 18.32
N LYS A 266 14.00 2.90 19.11
CA LYS A 266 13.24 2.97 20.36
C LYS A 266 13.85 3.95 21.38
N PHE A 267 15.17 4.11 21.40
CA PHE A 267 15.82 5.06 22.32
C PHE A 267 15.61 6.48 21.85
N GLN A 268 15.76 6.72 20.55
CA GLN A 268 15.45 8.01 19.97
C GLN A 268 13.98 8.39 20.22
N ASP A 269 13.06 7.45 20.02
CA ASP A 269 11.63 7.62 20.30
C ASP A 269 11.36 7.95 21.77
N ASN A 270 11.95 7.19 22.70
CA ASN A 270 11.84 7.45 24.15
C ASN A 270 12.40 8.83 24.55
N ILE A 271 13.52 9.27 23.95
CA ILE A 271 14.10 10.59 24.21
C ILE A 271 13.13 11.68 23.73
N ILE A 272 12.56 11.55 22.54
CA ILE A 272 11.61 12.53 22.00
C ILE A 272 10.33 12.58 22.84
N GLN A 273 9.77 11.42 23.20
CA GLN A 273 8.62 11.35 24.13
C GLN A 273 8.93 12.05 25.45
N PHE A 274 10.11 11.79 26.01
CA PHE A 274 10.57 12.41 27.25
C PHE A 274 10.65 13.94 27.12
N LEU A 275 11.30 14.45 26.06
CA LEU A 275 11.44 15.89 25.81
C LEU A 275 10.10 16.58 25.60
N ILE A 276 9.20 16.00 24.80
CA ILE A 276 7.87 16.57 24.53
C ILE A 276 7.00 16.56 25.78
N LYS A 277 6.98 15.45 26.54
CA LYS A 277 6.23 15.38 27.81
C LYS A 277 6.72 16.43 28.80
N ARG A 278 8.02 16.65 28.83
CA ARG A 278 8.65 17.62 29.72
C ARG A 278 8.32 19.06 29.31
N LEU A 279 8.46 19.39 28.03
CA LEU A 279 8.02 20.66 27.47
C LEU A 279 6.56 20.96 27.82
N LYS A 280 5.66 19.97 27.63
CA LYS A 280 4.24 20.10 27.98
C LYS A 280 4.06 20.42 29.46
N ASN A 281 4.68 19.65 30.34
CA ASN A 281 4.48 19.79 31.79
C ASN A 281 5.11 21.07 32.35
N GLU A 282 6.34 21.40 31.95
CA GLU A 282 7.16 22.45 32.58
C GLU A 282 6.93 23.84 31.98
N GLU A 283 6.59 23.93 30.69
CA GLU A 283 6.56 25.22 29.97
C GLU A 283 5.17 25.63 29.47
N ILE A 284 4.25 24.66 29.33
CA ILE A 284 3.02 24.86 28.53
C ILE A 284 1.75 24.63 29.35
N SER A 285 1.71 23.61 30.21
CA SER A 285 0.51 23.13 30.90
C SER A 285 -0.19 24.18 31.78
N GLN A 286 0.54 25.20 32.23
CA GLN A 286 0.03 26.25 33.12
C GLN A 286 -0.47 27.49 32.36
N ILE A 287 -0.33 27.55 31.04
CA ILE A 287 -0.66 28.73 30.24
C ILE A 287 -2.06 28.57 29.64
N ASN A 288 -3.02 29.31 30.22
CA ASN A 288 -4.42 29.29 29.81
C ASN A 288 -4.80 30.39 28.81
N GLU A 289 -3.88 31.31 28.52
CA GLU A 289 -4.08 32.40 27.56
C GLU A 289 -3.80 31.96 26.13
N ASP A 290 -4.53 32.54 25.18
CA ASP A 290 -4.28 32.32 23.76
C ASP A 290 -2.94 32.93 23.34
N LYS A 291 -2.10 32.11 22.72
CA LYS A 291 -0.78 32.51 22.19
C LYS A 291 -0.69 32.23 20.70
N SER A 292 0.25 32.92 20.05
CA SER A 292 0.58 32.70 18.64
C SER A 292 1.52 31.51 18.47
N GLU A 293 1.57 30.98 17.24
CA GLU A 293 2.53 29.94 16.83
C GLU A 293 3.98 30.41 16.99
N GLU A 294 4.27 31.68 16.70
CA GLU A 294 5.59 32.27 16.90
C GLU A 294 6.03 32.24 18.37
N TRP A 295 5.11 32.59 19.28
CA TRP A 295 5.36 32.53 20.71
C TRP A 295 5.71 31.09 21.13
N LEU A 296 4.97 30.10 20.63
CA LEU A 296 5.25 28.69 20.92
C LEU A 296 6.63 28.28 20.39
N ILE A 297 6.97 28.60 19.13
CA ILE A 297 8.28 28.29 18.54
C ILE A 297 9.42 28.88 19.37
N SER A 298 9.34 30.17 19.70
CA SER A 298 10.35 30.83 20.54
C SER A 298 10.47 30.19 21.92
N ARG A 299 9.35 29.83 22.57
CA ARG A 299 9.38 29.18 23.88
C ARG A 299 10.01 27.80 23.83
N VAL A 300 9.68 27.01 22.79
CA VAL A 300 10.29 25.70 22.58
C VAL A 300 11.79 25.84 22.34
N ASN A 301 12.23 26.79 21.53
CA ASN A 301 13.66 27.01 21.29
C ASN A 301 14.41 27.37 22.59
N ILE A 302 13.84 28.25 23.42
CA ILE A 302 14.41 28.57 24.76
C ILE A 302 14.50 27.31 25.63
N PHE A 303 13.44 26.49 25.67
CA PHE A 303 13.44 25.23 26.42
C PHE A 303 14.53 24.28 25.91
N LEU A 304 14.66 24.10 24.59
CA LEU A 304 15.66 23.21 23.99
C LEU A 304 17.09 23.70 24.27
N SER A 305 17.35 25.01 24.20
CA SER A 305 18.66 25.58 24.54
C SER A 305 19.04 25.32 26.00
N ARG A 306 18.13 25.61 26.95
CA ARG A 306 18.33 25.31 28.38
C ARG A 306 18.55 23.82 28.62
N PHE A 307 17.80 22.97 27.93
CA PHE A 307 17.95 21.53 28.06
C PHE A 307 19.28 21.02 27.48
N SER A 308 19.79 21.65 26.42
CA SER A 308 21.11 21.34 25.85
C SER A 308 22.23 21.58 26.86
N GLU A 309 22.18 22.67 27.63
CA GLU A 309 23.15 22.96 28.70
C GLU A 309 23.12 21.89 29.80
N ILE A 310 21.92 21.52 30.27
CA ILE A 310 21.75 20.43 31.26
C ILE A 310 22.33 19.13 30.72
N LYS A 311 22.05 18.80 29.46
CA LYS A 311 22.56 17.59 28.79
C LYS A 311 24.09 17.62 28.70
N GLU A 312 24.70 18.74 28.34
CA GLU A 312 26.17 18.86 28.26
C GLU A 312 26.84 18.64 29.61
N ASN A 313 26.31 19.26 30.67
CA ASN A 313 26.81 19.04 32.03
C ASN A 313 26.69 17.58 32.46
N TYR A 314 25.57 16.91 32.13
CA TYR A 314 25.38 15.49 32.39
C TYR A 314 26.46 14.62 31.71
N PHE A 315 26.74 14.86 30.43
CA PHE A 315 27.74 14.08 29.69
C PHE A 315 29.18 14.39 30.12
N ASN A 316 29.45 15.59 30.66
CA ASN A 316 30.73 15.87 31.33
C ASN A 316 30.90 14.98 32.58
N ILE A 317 29.86 14.83 33.41
CA ILE A 317 29.86 13.90 34.54
C ILE A 317 30.05 12.45 34.08
N CYS A 318 29.44 12.08 32.94
CA CYS A 318 29.64 10.76 32.35
C CYS A 318 31.12 10.52 31.99
N GLU A 319 31.77 11.47 31.31
CA GLU A 319 33.20 11.33 30.96
C GLU A 319 34.09 11.24 32.21
N GLU A 320 33.80 12.01 33.26
CA GLU A 320 34.52 11.86 34.53
C GLU A 320 34.36 10.47 35.15
N PHE A 321 33.14 9.92 35.14
CA PHE A 321 32.88 8.56 35.62
C PHE A 321 33.60 7.51 34.77
N LEU A 322 33.63 7.66 33.45
CA LEU A 322 34.33 6.73 32.55
C LEU A 322 35.83 6.62 32.86
N VAL A 323 36.44 7.70 33.38
CA VAL A 323 37.86 7.77 33.79
C VAL A 323 38.10 7.24 35.22
N SER A 324 37.05 7.06 36.04
CA SER A 324 37.17 6.59 37.43
C SER A 324 37.78 5.20 37.58
N GLY A 325 37.69 4.36 36.54
CA GLY A 325 38.23 3.00 36.55
C GLY A 325 37.43 1.99 37.36
N GLU A 326 36.20 2.31 37.77
CA GLU A 326 35.24 1.40 38.42
C GLU A 326 35.07 0.09 37.63
N LYS A 327 35.00 -1.05 38.33
CA LYS A 327 34.94 -2.39 37.73
C LYS A 327 33.92 -3.25 38.45
N GLY A 328 33.24 -4.10 37.70
CA GLY A 328 32.31 -5.08 38.25
C GLY A 328 31.49 -5.74 37.16
N ASN A 329 30.40 -6.40 37.56
CA ASN A 329 29.34 -6.72 36.61
C ASN A 329 28.57 -5.44 36.20
N LEU A 330 27.74 -5.53 35.16
CA LEU A 330 27.00 -4.37 34.65
C LEU A 330 26.15 -3.67 35.72
N ASP A 331 25.47 -4.43 36.58
CA ASP A 331 24.59 -3.86 37.60
C ASP A 331 25.38 -3.11 38.69
N GLU A 332 26.54 -3.65 39.08
CA GLU A 332 27.48 -3.01 40.00
C GLU A 332 28.02 -1.71 39.42
N VAL A 333 28.52 -1.72 38.18
CA VAL A 333 29.06 -0.52 37.53
C VAL A 333 27.98 0.55 37.36
N LEU A 334 26.76 0.17 36.97
CA LEU A 334 25.65 1.11 36.84
C LEU A 334 25.22 1.67 38.20
N LYS A 335 25.30 0.89 39.28
CA LYS A 335 25.02 1.37 40.64
C LYS A 335 26.10 2.34 41.14
N SER A 336 27.38 2.02 40.92
CA SER A 336 28.49 2.95 41.19
C SER A 336 28.34 4.25 40.40
N PHE A 337 27.83 4.19 39.17
CA PHE A 337 27.57 5.37 38.36
C PHE A 337 26.42 6.23 38.93
N GLU A 338 25.32 5.60 39.35
CA GLU A 338 24.21 6.28 40.03
C GLU A 338 24.70 7.01 41.30
N ASP A 339 25.51 6.34 42.12
CA ASP A 339 26.12 6.94 43.30
C ASP A 339 27.09 8.08 42.96
N PHE A 340 27.85 7.95 41.85
CA PHE A 340 28.77 8.99 41.39
C PHE A 340 28.03 10.28 40.99
N ILE A 341 26.91 10.14 40.27
CA ILE A 341 26.03 11.27 39.92
C ILE A 341 25.50 11.95 41.19
N LEU A 342 25.04 11.17 42.17
CA LEU A 342 24.51 11.67 43.44
C LEU A 342 25.57 12.38 44.31
N ARG A 343 26.86 12.00 44.20
CA ARG A 343 27.96 12.63 44.96
C ARG A 343 28.44 13.94 44.36
N LYS A 344 28.45 14.05 43.03
CA LYS A 344 28.97 15.22 42.30
C LYS A 344 28.02 16.43 42.35
N GLU A 345 26.73 16.22 42.57
CA GLU A 345 25.77 17.30 42.80
C GLU A 345 25.01 17.14 44.13
N LYS A 346 25.23 18.08 45.06
CA LYS A 346 24.55 18.12 46.36
C LYS A 346 23.08 18.57 46.27
N GLU A 347 22.70 19.26 45.20
CA GLU A 347 21.33 19.66 44.92
C GLU A 347 20.82 18.87 43.73
N ILE A 348 19.80 18.04 43.97
CA ILE A 348 19.18 17.21 42.95
C ILE A 348 18.57 18.13 41.89
N SER A 349 19.28 18.34 40.79
CA SER A 349 18.60 18.56 39.54
C SER A 349 17.93 17.23 39.20
N ASN A 350 16.62 17.13 39.47
CA ASN A 350 15.73 16.03 39.06
C ASN A 350 15.91 15.68 37.56
N ASN A 351 16.56 16.56 36.80
CA ASN A 351 16.83 16.44 35.38
C ASN A 351 17.93 15.43 35.09
N TYR A 352 19.02 15.43 35.86
CA TYR A 352 20.10 14.45 35.67
C TYR A 352 19.63 13.05 35.99
N PHE A 353 18.88 12.87 37.07
CA PHE A 353 18.35 11.55 37.41
C PHE A 353 17.36 11.01 36.36
N LYS A 354 16.58 11.89 35.74
CA LYS A 354 15.70 11.53 34.62
C LYS A 354 16.51 11.11 33.37
N ILE A 355 17.57 11.84 33.02
CA ILE A 355 18.46 11.48 31.89
C ILE A 355 19.23 10.19 32.20
N TRP A 356 19.67 10.01 33.44
CA TRP A 356 20.30 8.79 33.94
C TRP A 356 19.42 7.57 33.73
N LYS A 357 18.13 7.61 34.09
CA LYS A 357 17.20 6.49 33.87
C LYS A 357 17.14 6.05 32.40
N LEU A 358 17.13 6.99 31.47
CA LEU A 358 17.17 6.70 30.04
C LEU A 358 18.53 6.08 29.64
N THR A 359 19.63 6.65 30.13
CA THR A 359 21.00 6.16 29.87
C THR A 359 21.19 4.74 30.40
N LYS A 360 20.76 4.47 31.64
CA LYS A 360 20.82 3.15 32.28
C LYS A 360 20.10 2.10 31.44
N LYS A 361 18.87 2.39 31.03
CA LYS A 361 18.07 1.48 30.19
C LYS A 361 18.80 1.17 28.87
N PHE A 362 19.38 2.19 28.24
CA PHE A 362 20.16 2.04 27.01
C PHE A 362 21.42 1.17 27.20
N LEU A 363 22.20 1.41 28.25
CA LEU A 363 23.41 0.65 28.53
C LEU A 363 23.12 -0.81 28.86
N VAL A 364 22.01 -1.09 29.57
CA VAL A 364 21.53 -2.45 29.86
C VAL A 364 21.21 -3.23 28.58
N GLU A 365 20.53 -2.59 27.62
CA GLU A 365 20.14 -3.23 26.36
C GLU A 365 21.35 -3.49 25.43
N ILE A 366 22.36 -2.61 25.39
CA ILE A 366 23.54 -2.79 24.52
C ILE A 366 24.60 -3.71 25.13
N SER A 367 24.74 -3.74 26.46
CA SER A 367 25.85 -4.43 27.13
C SER A 367 25.52 -5.86 27.60
N LEU A 368 24.46 -6.47 27.05
CA LEU A 368 23.92 -7.78 27.44
C LEU A 368 25.02 -8.78 27.81
N LYS A 369 25.03 -9.19 29.09
CA LYS A 369 25.79 -10.32 29.66
C LYS A 369 27.32 -10.19 29.78
N LYS A 370 27.89 -8.98 29.84
CA LYS A 370 29.31 -8.83 30.25
C LYS A 370 29.44 -8.95 31.77
N LYS A 371 30.14 -10.00 32.24
CA LYS A 371 30.39 -10.26 33.67
C LYS A 371 31.51 -9.39 34.26
N ASN A 372 32.41 -8.89 33.42
CA ASN A 372 33.52 -8.01 33.81
C ASN A 372 33.52 -6.79 32.89
N ILE A 373 33.03 -5.66 33.39
CA ILE A 373 32.99 -4.37 32.69
C ILE A 373 33.84 -3.39 33.50
N ILE A 374 34.68 -2.64 32.81
CA ILE A 374 35.32 -1.43 33.36
C ILE A 374 34.48 -0.24 32.90
N ALA A 375 34.33 0.81 33.71
CA ALA A 375 33.55 2.00 33.34
C ALA A 375 33.86 2.49 31.91
N ASN A 376 35.14 2.57 31.54
CA ASN A 376 35.57 2.98 30.19
C ASN A 376 35.04 2.10 29.04
N ASP A 377 34.67 0.84 29.28
CA ASP A 377 34.06 -0.03 28.27
C ASP A 377 32.66 0.46 27.84
N LEU A 378 32.03 1.31 28.65
CA LEU A 378 30.73 1.93 28.37
C LEU A 378 30.85 3.19 27.49
N ARG A 379 32.08 3.68 27.25
CA ARG A 379 32.34 4.97 26.57
C ARG A 379 31.68 5.08 25.20
N SER A 380 31.80 4.04 24.37
CA SER A 380 31.19 4.02 23.04
C SER A 380 29.66 4.06 23.11
N GLY A 381 29.06 3.38 24.08
CA GLY A 381 27.62 3.43 24.35
C GLY A 381 27.19 4.83 24.78
N ILE A 382 27.86 5.42 25.77
CA ILE A 382 27.55 6.78 26.25
C ILE A 382 27.67 7.82 25.13
N TYR A 383 28.73 7.74 24.32
CA TYR A 383 28.92 8.62 23.17
C TYR A 383 27.79 8.47 22.14
N TYR A 384 27.43 7.23 21.78
CA TYR A 384 26.32 6.98 20.87
C TYR A 384 24.98 7.47 21.43
N PHE A 385 24.72 7.29 22.72
CA PHE A 385 23.53 7.81 23.38
C PHE A 385 23.47 9.34 23.35
N SER A 386 24.61 10.03 23.55
CA SER A 386 24.71 11.49 23.42
C SER A 386 24.35 11.97 22.00
N GLU A 387 24.84 11.28 20.97
CA GLU A 387 24.50 11.59 19.57
C GLU A 387 23.01 11.37 19.26
N ILE A 388 22.40 10.27 19.73
CA ILE A 388 20.96 10.05 19.61
C ILE A 388 20.18 11.19 20.30
N PHE A 389 20.64 11.62 21.47
CA PHE A 389 20.02 12.71 22.23
C PHE A 389 20.08 14.04 21.47
N ASN A 390 21.26 14.39 20.93
CA ASN A 390 21.46 15.58 20.11
C ASN A 390 20.55 15.57 18.87
N LYS A 391 20.42 14.42 18.23
CA LYS A 391 19.52 14.22 17.10
C LYS A 391 18.06 14.42 17.51
N GLY A 392 17.65 13.93 18.68
CA GLY A 392 16.32 14.15 19.25
C GLY A 392 15.96 15.63 19.41
N LEU A 393 16.86 16.44 19.99
CA LEU A 393 16.67 17.90 20.13
C LEU A 393 16.48 18.59 18.77
N LYS A 394 17.38 18.30 17.80
CA LYS A 394 17.31 18.87 16.45
C LYS A 394 16.03 18.49 15.70
N ILE A 395 15.53 17.27 15.89
CA ILE A 395 14.27 16.83 15.27
C ILE A 395 13.11 17.66 15.77
N ILE A 396 13.01 17.92 17.08
CA ILE A 396 11.95 18.73 17.67
C ILE A 396 12.00 20.16 17.10
N GLU A 397 13.19 20.78 17.13
CA GLU A 397 13.41 22.16 16.65
C GLU A 397 13.01 22.32 15.17
N LYS A 398 13.50 21.43 14.30
CA LYS A 398 13.29 21.51 12.85
C LYS A 398 11.83 21.25 12.44
N ASN A 399 11.11 20.43 13.19
CA ASN A 399 9.78 19.95 12.79
C ASN A 399 8.61 20.70 13.41
N LEU A 400 8.82 21.42 14.52
CA LEU A 400 7.75 22.22 15.11
C LEU A 400 7.12 23.23 14.14
N PRO A 401 7.89 24.04 13.38
CA PRO A 401 7.31 24.97 12.40
C PRO A 401 6.51 24.26 11.29
N LYS A 402 6.99 23.10 10.84
CA LYS A 402 6.30 22.26 9.83
C LYS A 402 4.95 21.75 10.33
N TYR A 403 4.95 21.24 11.56
CA TYR A 403 3.75 20.74 12.20
C TYR A 403 2.70 21.85 12.36
N LEU A 404 3.10 23.02 12.88
CA LEU A 404 2.18 24.15 13.08
C LEU A 404 1.59 24.64 11.76
N LEU A 405 2.42 24.78 10.71
CA LEU A 405 1.92 25.14 9.37
C LEU A 405 0.95 24.09 8.82
N SER A 406 1.28 22.80 8.92
CA SER A 406 0.41 21.71 8.47
C SER A 406 -0.96 21.77 9.16
N ARG A 407 -0.95 21.91 10.49
CA ARG A 407 -2.15 22.03 11.31
C ARG A 407 -2.99 23.23 10.91
N LYS A 408 -2.35 24.40 10.73
CA LYS A 408 -3.02 25.64 10.35
C LYS A 408 -3.70 25.51 8.99
N ILE A 409 -3.01 24.96 7.99
CA ILE A 409 -3.61 24.71 6.67
C ILE A 409 -4.77 23.71 6.77
N GLN A 410 -4.64 22.63 7.55
CA GLN A 410 -5.71 21.66 7.77
C GLN A 410 -6.94 22.31 8.43
N LYS A 411 -6.76 23.19 9.41
CA LYS A 411 -7.86 23.91 10.05
C LYS A 411 -8.59 24.83 9.04
N GLN A 412 -7.83 25.57 8.23
CA GLN A 412 -8.40 26.43 7.19
C GLN A 412 -9.13 25.61 6.12
N ALA A 413 -8.60 24.45 5.73
CA ALA A 413 -9.27 23.51 4.84
C ALA A 413 -10.59 23.00 5.45
N LYS A 414 -10.62 22.63 6.75
CA LYS A 414 -11.84 22.22 7.46
C LYS A 414 -12.89 23.35 7.45
N ILE A 415 -12.48 24.62 7.63
CA ILE A 415 -13.37 25.78 7.56
C ILE A 415 -13.90 26.00 6.14
N LEU A 416 -13.04 25.95 5.11
CA LEU A 416 -13.45 26.04 3.71
C LEU A 416 -14.50 24.98 3.36
N ILE A 417 -14.25 23.72 3.72
CA ILE A 417 -15.20 22.62 3.50
C ILE A 417 -16.52 22.88 4.24
N LYS A 418 -16.47 23.41 5.47
CA LYS A 418 -17.68 23.75 6.23
C LYS A 418 -18.48 24.88 5.57
N ASN A 419 -17.83 25.91 5.05
CA ASN A 419 -18.49 26.99 4.34
C ASN A 419 -19.15 26.48 3.06
N LEU A 420 -18.42 25.69 2.26
CA LEU A 420 -18.96 25.05 1.06
C LEU A 420 -20.19 24.18 1.39
N LYS A 421 -20.11 23.34 2.43
CA LYS A 421 -21.27 22.54 2.90
C LYS A 421 -22.47 23.40 3.26
N LYS A 422 -22.24 24.56 3.90
CA LYS A 422 -23.31 25.48 4.24
C LYS A 422 -23.97 26.05 2.99
N THR A 423 -23.18 26.51 2.02
CA THR A 423 -23.69 27.02 0.75
C THR A 423 -24.53 25.98 0.01
N PHE A 424 -24.10 24.72 -0.01
CA PHE A 424 -24.86 23.66 -0.67
C PHE A 424 -26.13 23.23 0.07
N ASN A 425 -26.18 23.38 1.39
CA ASN A 425 -27.40 23.12 2.15
C ASN A 425 -28.50 24.16 1.88
N ASP A 426 -28.14 25.31 1.31
CA ASP A 426 -29.07 26.37 0.92
C ASP A 426 -29.57 26.17 -0.54
N GLU A 427 -29.04 25.19 -1.28
CA GLU A 427 -29.43 24.85 -2.67
C GLU A 427 -30.61 23.85 -2.71
N GLU A 428 -31.37 23.83 -3.81
CA GLU A 428 -32.47 22.87 -4.01
C GLU A 428 -31.96 21.49 -4.47
N ASN A 429 -32.72 20.43 -4.18
CA ASN A 429 -32.50 19.11 -4.78
C ASN A 429 -32.68 19.21 -6.31
N PRO A 430 -31.82 18.57 -7.14
CA PRO A 430 -30.79 17.56 -6.83
C PRO A 430 -29.37 18.08 -6.57
N ILE A 431 -29.14 19.40 -6.65
CA ILE A 431 -27.80 20.00 -6.57
C ILE A 431 -27.18 19.75 -5.19
N GLN A 432 -28.00 19.82 -4.14
CA GLN A 432 -27.59 19.55 -2.76
C GLN A 432 -26.98 18.15 -2.59
N ASP A 433 -27.65 17.09 -3.05
CA ASP A 433 -27.21 15.70 -2.91
C ASP A 433 -25.93 15.42 -3.70
N LEU A 434 -25.84 15.91 -4.94
CA LEU A 434 -24.63 15.83 -5.75
C LEU A 434 -23.46 16.53 -5.04
N ALA A 435 -23.69 17.75 -4.55
CA ALA A 435 -22.65 18.55 -3.95
C ALA A 435 -22.06 17.91 -2.67
N GLU A 436 -22.86 17.17 -1.89
CA GLU A 436 -22.34 16.44 -0.74
C GLU A 436 -21.36 15.32 -1.14
N LYS A 437 -21.68 14.53 -2.18
CA LYS A 437 -20.77 13.52 -2.75
C LYS A 437 -19.46 14.16 -3.21
N PHE A 438 -19.54 15.28 -3.94
CA PHE A 438 -18.36 15.94 -4.48
C PHE A 438 -17.51 16.68 -3.44
N ILE A 439 -18.11 17.23 -2.38
CA ILE A 439 -17.36 17.85 -1.29
C ILE A 439 -16.42 16.84 -0.63
N ASN A 440 -16.86 15.60 -0.43
CA ASN A 440 -16.02 14.59 0.21
C ASN A 440 -14.81 14.25 -0.68
N ASN A 441 -15.02 14.18 -2.00
CA ASN A 441 -13.95 14.02 -2.98
C ASN A 441 -13.00 15.24 -3.00
N PHE A 442 -13.55 16.45 -2.92
CA PHE A 442 -12.79 17.69 -2.88
C PHE A 442 -11.98 17.83 -1.58
N HIS A 443 -12.52 17.39 -0.45
CA HIS A 443 -11.80 17.35 0.83
C HIS A 443 -10.56 16.46 0.74
N ASN A 444 -10.69 15.25 0.18
CA ASN A 444 -9.56 14.35 -0.06
C ASN A 444 -8.53 14.97 -1.02
N PHE A 445 -8.98 15.70 -2.03
CA PHE A 445 -8.12 16.45 -2.95
C PHE A 445 -7.34 17.56 -2.21
N ILE A 446 -7.98 18.34 -1.34
CA ILE A 446 -7.29 19.35 -0.53
C ILE A 446 -6.25 18.69 0.37
N LEU A 447 -6.60 17.64 1.13
CA LEU A 447 -5.68 16.94 2.02
C LEU A 447 -4.43 16.42 1.28
N LYS A 448 -4.61 15.89 0.06
CA LYS A 448 -3.51 15.48 -0.82
C LYS A 448 -2.59 16.66 -1.15
N ASN A 449 -3.17 17.80 -1.52
CA ASN A 449 -2.41 19.00 -1.90
C ASN A 449 -1.72 19.67 -0.71
N ILE A 450 -2.23 19.56 0.52
CA ILE A 450 -1.54 20.03 1.74
C ILE A 450 -0.16 19.37 1.83
N LYS A 451 -0.09 18.05 1.70
CA LYS A 451 1.17 17.31 1.79
C LYS A 451 2.14 17.67 0.66
N ILE A 452 1.66 17.78 -0.58
CA ILE A 452 2.47 18.19 -1.73
C ILE A 452 3.03 19.61 -1.51
N TYR A 453 2.19 20.53 -1.04
CA TYR A 453 2.60 21.90 -0.76
C TYR A 453 3.68 21.95 0.32
N LEU A 454 3.49 21.25 1.45
CA LEU A 454 4.48 21.18 2.53
C LEU A 454 5.83 20.60 2.08
N LEU A 455 5.83 19.64 1.14
CA LEU A 455 7.07 19.10 0.55
C LEU A 455 7.78 20.10 -0.37
N SER A 456 7.04 21.02 -1.00
CA SER A 456 7.61 22.01 -1.93
C SER A 456 8.21 23.23 -1.25
N ILE A 457 7.87 23.50 0.02
CA ILE A 457 8.33 24.68 0.76
C ILE A 457 9.75 24.46 1.27
N LYS A 458 10.70 25.25 0.74
CA LYS A 458 12.11 25.22 1.17
C LYS A 458 12.34 25.88 2.54
N LYS A 459 11.58 26.94 2.86
CA LYS A 459 11.71 27.68 4.12
C LYS A 459 10.32 28.05 4.64
N ILE A 460 10.05 27.66 5.88
CA ILE A 460 8.78 27.95 6.55
C ILE A 460 8.95 29.27 7.30
N ASP A 461 8.16 30.26 6.91
CA ASP A 461 8.01 31.50 7.65
C ASP A 461 6.68 31.47 8.40
N CYS A 462 6.73 31.13 9.69
CA CYS A 462 5.54 31.19 10.55
C CYS A 462 5.14 32.64 10.90
N LYS A 463 5.96 33.65 10.56
CA LYS A 463 5.69 35.05 10.93
C LYS A 463 4.65 35.73 10.04
N ASN A 464 4.55 35.29 8.79
CA ASN A 464 3.65 35.87 7.82
C ASN A 464 2.64 34.83 7.34
N ASN A 465 1.37 35.23 7.22
CA ASN A 465 0.33 34.40 6.59
C ASN A 465 0.60 34.10 5.09
N GLN A 466 1.77 34.48 4.56
CA GLN A 466 2.14 34.29 3.17
C GLN A 466 2.06 32.81 2.75
N SER A 467 2.57 31.88 3.56
CA SER A 467 2.48 30.44 3.23
C SER A 467 1.04 29.90 3.17
N ILE A 468 0.08 30.56 3.80
CA ILE A 468 -1.35 30.19 3.70
C ILE A 468 -1.99 30.89 2.50
N LYS A 469 -1.65 32.17 2.31
CA LYS A 469 -2.08 32.95 1.14
C LYS A 469 -1.57 32.36 -0.17
N ASP A 470 -0.45 31.64 -0.15
CA ASP A 470 0.12 30.95 -1.32
C ASP A 470 -0.51 29.56 -1.52
N PHE A 471 -1.02 28.93 -0.46
CA PHE A 471 -1.60 27.58 -0.54
C PHE A 471 -2.88 27.53 -1.35
N PHE A 472 -3.80 28.45 -1.15
CA PHE A 472 -5.09 28.44 -1.85
C PHE A 472 -5.00 28.78 -3.36
N PRO A 473 -4.16 29.74 -3.80
CA PRO A 473 -3.79 29.87 -5.21
C PRO A 473 -3.16 28.59 -5.79
N PHE A 474 -2.36 27.88 -5.00
CA PHE A 474 -1.86 26.57 -5.39
C PHE A 474 -2.98 25.53 -5.56
N ILE A 475 -4.03 25.55 -4.72
CA ILE A 475 -5.23 24.74 -4.94
C ILE A 475 -5.92 25.10 -6.25
N ILE A 476 -6.17 26.39 -6.50
CA ILE A 476 -6.83 26.87 -7.73
C ILE A 476 -6.08 26.37 -8.98
N LYS A 477 -4.74 26.49 -8.99
CA LYS A 477 -3.91 26.03 -10.11
C LYS A 477 -4.01 24.53 -10.38
N ASN A 478 -4.36 23.73 -9.38
CA ASN A 478 -4.47 22.28 -9.49
C ASN A 478 -5.93 21.80 -9.67
N LEU A 479 -6.93 22.70 -9.66
CA LEU A 479 -8.35 22.32 -9.79
C LEU A 479 -8.66 21.61 -11.11
N ASP A 480 -7.99 21.97 -12.21
CA ASP A 480 -8.20 21.31 -13.50
C ASP A 480 -7.96 19.80 -13.42
N GLY A 481 -6.95 19.38 -12.65
CA GLY A 481 -6.66 17.96 -12.42
C GLY A 481 -7.62 17.25 -11.47
N PHE A 482 -8.44 17.99 -10.72
CA PHE A 482 -9.54 17.45 -9.93
C PHE A 482 -10.79 17.28 -10.81
N PHE A 483 -11.18 18.33 -11.53
CA PHE A 483 -12.39 18.33 -12.36
C PHE A 483 -12.30 17.43 -13.58
N SER A 484 -11.09 17.10 -14.07
CA SER A 484 -10.91 16.08 -15.10
C SER A 484 -11.31 14.65 -14.67
N LYS A 485 -11.60 14.44 -13.38
CA LYS A 485 -11.97 13.15 -12.78
C LYS A 485 -13.34 13.16 -12.09
N VAL A 486 -13.98 14.32 -12.06
CA VAL A 486 -15.31 14.50 -11.48
C VAL A 486 -16.30 14.18 -12.58
N SER A 487 -16.98 13.04 -12.47
CA SER A 487 -18.10 12.64 -13.32
C SER A 487 -19.36 12.51 -12.50
N VAL A 488 -20.49 12.89 -13.10
CA VAL A 488 -21.83 12.52 -12.60
C VAL A 488 -22.11 11.14 -13.18
N ASP A 489 -22.20 10.13 -12.31
CA ASP A 489 -22.30 8.74 -12.74
C ASP A 489 -23.77 8.36 -13.02
N ILE A 490 -24.02 7.24 -13.70
CA ILE A 490 -25.37 6.73 -13.96
C ILE A 490 -26.21 6.61 -12.68
N GLU A 491 -25.60 6.12 -11.60
CA GLU A 491 -26.26 6.00 -10.29
C GLU A 491 -26.73 7.36 -9.74
N ASP A 492 -25.96 8.42 -9.99
CA ASP A 492 -26.31 9.78 -9.59
C ASP A 492 -27.51 10.25 -10.42
N LEU A 493 -27.45 10.11 -11.75
CA LEU A 493 -28.54 10.49 -12.65
C LEU A 493 -29.85 9.75 -12.36
N LEU A 494 -29.78 8.45 -12.06
CA LEU A 494 -30.94 7.66 -11.64
C LEU A 494 -31.53 8.14 -10.31
N SER A 495 -30.66 8.49 -9.36
CA SER A 495 -31.10 9.02 -8.06
C SER A 495 -31.79 10.38 -8.21
N ILE A 496 -31.30 11.21 -9.13
CA ILE A 496 -31.92 12.50 -9.44
C ILE A 496 -33.29 12.32 -10.11
N ALA A 497 -33.37 11.43 -11.11
CA ALA A 497 -34.63 11.12 -11.78
C ALA A 497 -35.68 10.55 -10.81
N GLU A 498 -35.24 9.82 -9.77
CA GLU A 498 -36.09 9.28 -8.70
C GLU A 498 -36.68 10.37 -7.81
N LEU A 499 -35.91 11.41 -7.45
CA LEU A 499 -36.38 12.50 -6.58
C LEU A 499 -37.58 13.25 -7.18
N GLU A 500 -37.64 13.35 -8.51
CA GLU A 500 -38.72 14.00 -9.24
C GLU A 500 -40.03 13.17 -9.30
N LEU A 501 -40.01 11.87 -8.95
CA LEU A 501 -41.19 11.00 -9.01
C LEU A 501 -42.19 11.17 -7.84
N LYS A 502 -41.85 11.93 -6.80
CA LYS A 502 -42.70 12.21 -5.61
C LYS A 502 -43.50 10.98 -5.11
N LYS A 503 -44.84 10.92 -5.27
CA LYS A 503 -45.72 9.95 -4.57
C LYS A 503 -45.79 8.53 -5.16
N ASP A 504 -45.27 8.31 -6.37
CA ASP A 504 -45.43 7.06 -7.12
C ASP A 504 -44.27 6.05 -6.94
N TYR A 505 -43.33 6.37 -6.03
CA TYR A 505 -42.06 5.67 -5.84
C TYR A 505 -42.19 4.24 -5.27
N LYS A 506 -43.20 3.96 -4.45
CA LYS A 506 -43.27 2.69 -3.69
C LYS A 506 -43.35 1.45 -4.60
N GLU A 507 -43.96 1.59 -5.78
CA GLU A 507 -44.15 0.48 -6.72
C GLU A 507 -42.96 0.24 -7.65
N LEU A 508 -42.03 1.20 -7.75
CA LEU A 508 -40.86 1.16 -8.64
C LEU A 508 -39.52 1.04 -7.92
N ARG A 509 -39.53 1.15 -6.59
CA ARG A 509 -38.31 1.14 -5.77
C ARG A 509 -37.40 -0.05 -6.07
N GLU A 510 -37.94 -1.26 -6.15
CA GLU A 510 -37.13 -2.46 -6.42
C GLU A 510 -36.48 -2.42 -7.80
N ILE A 511 -37.17 -1.88 -8.80
CA ILE A 511 -36.67 -1.74 -10.18
C ILE A 511 -35.59 -0.65 -10.26
N ILE A 512 -35.82 0.51 -9.65
CA ILE A 512 -34.85 1.62 -9.62
C ILE A 512 -33.59 1.20 -8.85
N ASP A 513 -33.73 0.54 -7.69
CA ASP A 513 -32.60 0.03 -6.91
C ASP A 513 -31.79 -1.02 -7.72
N LYS A 514 -32.45 -1.85 -8.53
CA LYS A 514 -31.79 -2.78 -9.45
C LYS A 514 -30.98 -2.03 -10.52
N PHE A 515 -31.53 -0.98 -11.12
CA PHE A 515 -30.80 -0.16 -12.10
C PHE A 515 -29.63 0.63 -11.52
N LYS A 516 -29.76 1.16 -10.29
CA LYS A 516 -28.64 1.83 -9.61
C LYS A 516 -27.46 0.91 -9.37
N ARG A 517 -27.72 -0.37 -9.08
CA ARG A 517 -26.68 -1.39 -8.89
C ARG A 517 -26.10 -1.90 -10.20
N PHE A 518 -26.84 -1.80 -11.29
CA PHE A 518 -26.53 -2.43 -12.58
C PHE A 518 -25.10 -2.12 -13.08
N PRO A 519 -24.64 -0.85 -13.21
CA PRO A 519 -23.32 -0.60 -13.79
C PRO A 519 -22.19 -1.25 -12.98
N LYS A 520 -22.27 -1.21 -11.64
CA LYS A 520 -21.26 -1.80 -10.75
C LYS A 520 -21.32 -3.34 -10.75
N GLU A 521 -22.52 -3.91 -10.69
CA GLU A 521 -22.69 -5.37 -10.69
C GLU A 521 -22.28 -5.99 -12.03
N ILE A 522 -22.62 -5.36 -13.16
CA ILE A 522 -22.21 -5.82 -14.49
C ILE A 522 -20.70 -5.74 -14.66
N HIS A 523 -20.07 -4.64 -14.25
CA HIS A 523 -18.61 -4.53 -14.26
C HIS A 523 -17.94 -5.64 -13.45
N PHE A 524 -18.49 -5.95 -12.26
CA PHE A 524 -18.03 -7.05 -11.42
C PHE A 524 -18.23 -8.41 -12.09
N LEU A 525 -19.40 -8.65 -12.69
CA LEU A 525 -19.74 -9.92 -13.33
C LEU A 525 -18.87 -10.17 -14.57
N LEU A 526 -18.63 -9.16 -15.41
CA LEU A 526 -17.68 -9.27 -16.52
C LEU A 526 -16.28 -9.58 -16.00
N SER A 527 -15.84 -8.87 -14.97
CA SER A 527 -14.56 -9.14 -14.31
C SER A 527 -14.49 -10.55 -13.71
N TYR A 528 -15.61 -11.11 -13.25
CA TYR A 528 -15.72 -12.48 -12.72
C TYR A 528 -15.65 -13.54 -13.82
N ILE A 529 -16.34 -13.30 -14.94
CA ILE A 529 -16.33 -14.16 -16.13
C ILE A 529 -14.92 -14.29 -16.67
N LEU A 530 -14.19 -13.17 -16.76
CA LEU A 530 -12.84 -13.11 -17.32
C LEU A 530 -11.74 -13.52 -16.32
N ARG A 531 -12.09 -14.05 -15.13
CA ARG A 531 -11.09 -14.60 -14.19
C ARG A 531 -10.57 -15.94 -14.67
N TYR A 532 -9.33 -16.24 -14.27
CA TYR A 532 -8.72 -17.54 -14.50
C TYR A 532 -9.58 -18.71 -13.98
N SER A 533 -10.11 -18.58 -12.77
CA SER A 533 -10.97 -19.61 -12.16
C SER A 533 -12.30 -19.85 -12.88
N THR A 534 -12.67 -18.99 -13.82
CA THR A 534 -13.91 -19.05 -14.60
C THR A 534 -13.61 -19.38 -16.07
N ILE A 535 -13.08 -18.45 -16.86
CA ILE A 535 -12.91 -18.64 -18.30
C ILE A 535 -11.78 -19.61 -18.63
N ASN A 536 -10.60 -19.47 -18.03
CA ASN A 536 -9.49 -20.41 -18.28
C ASN A 536 -9.85 -21.81 -17.79
N ARG A 537 -10.55 -21.91 -16.66
CA ARG A 537 -11.07 -23.19 -16.17
C ARG A 537 -12.06 -23.82 -17.13
N PHE A 538 -12.99 -23.04 -17.70
CA PHE A 538 -13.90 -23.51 -18.75
C PHE A 538 -13.12 -24.03 -19.97
N LEU A 539 -12.13 -23.27 -20.45
CA LEU A 539 -11.29 -23.66 -21.60
C LEU A 539 -10.45 -24.92 -21.33
N LYS A 540 -10.13 -25.22 -20.07
CA LYS A 540 -9.42 -26.45 -19.66
C LYS A 540 -10.33 -27.66 -19.54
N GLU A 541 -11.57 -27.47 -19.08
CA GLU A 541 -12.54 -28.55 -18.89
C GLU A 541 -13.18 -29.00 -20.22
N MET A 542 -13.22 -28.13 -21.23
CA MET A 542 -13.84 -28.41 -22.53
C MET A 542 -12.86 -29.03 -23.53
N LYS A 543 -13.31 -30.06 -24.25
CA LYS A 543 -12.54 -30.64 -25.36
C LYS A 543 -12.56 -29.70 -26.58
N PRO A 544 -11.47 -29.62 -27.37
CA PRO A 544 -11.46 -28.77 -28.57
C PRO A 544 -12.57 -29.13 -29.57
N ASP A 545 -12.82 -30.42 -29.77
CA ASP A 545 -13.83 -30.94 -30.72
C ASP A 545 -15.27 -30.59 -30.32
N GLU A 546 -15.45 -30.15 -29.08
CA GLU A 546 -16.72 -29.85 -28.46
C GLU A 546 -17.11 -28.37 -28.60
N ILE A 547 -16.20 -27.51 -29.08
CA ILE A 547 -16.39 -26.08 -29.32
C ILE A 547 -15.81 -25.75 -30.69
N SER A 548 -16.61 -25.94 -31.73
CA SER A 548 -16.23 -25.70 -33.13
C SER A 548 -16.80 -24.40 -33.71
N GLN A 549 -17.77 -23.79 -33.03
CA GLN A 549 -18.50 -22.60 -33.51
C GLN A 549 -18.84 -21.63 -32.37
N PRO A 550 -18.95 -20.31 -32.62
CA PRO A 550 -19.33 -19.31 -31.61
C PRO A 550 -20.60 -19.65 -30.83
N GLU A 551 -21.61 -20.19 -31.51
CA GLU A 551 -22.87 -20.65 -30.91
C GLU A 551 -22.64 -21.78 -29.88
N SER A 552 -21.84 -22.79 -30.27
CA SER A 552 -21.52 -23.93 -29.40
C SER A 552 -20.74 -23.51 -28.14
N PHE A 553 -19.81 -22.54 -28.29
CA PHE A 553 -19.08 -21.94 -27.18
C PHE A 553 -20.06 -21.25 -26.22
N ALA A 554 -20.90 -20.36 -26.73
CA ALA A 554 -21.81 -19.55 -25.93
C ALA A 554 -22.79 -20.42 -25.13
N ASN A 555 -23.41 -21.42 -25.78
CA ASN A 555 -24.36 -22.33 -25.13
C ASN A 555 -23.72 -23.16 -24.01
N LYS A 556 -22.50 -23.69 -24.23
CA LYS A 556 -21.77 -24.44 -23.19
C LYS A 556 -21.30 -23.54 -22.07
N PHE A 557 -20.83 -22.35 -22.40
CA PHE A 557 -20.36 -21.38 -21.43
C PHE A 557 -21.50 -20.84 -20.56
N TYR A 558 -22.68 -20.60 -21.14
CA TYR A 558 -23.91 -20.26 -20.43
C TYR A 558 -24.20 -21.28 -19.34
N ARG A 559 -24.28 -22.57 -19.69
CA ARG A 559 -24.57 -23.66 -18.73
C ARG A 559 -23.50 -23.80 -17.65
N PHE A 560 -22.24 -23.56 -18.01
CA PHE A 560 -21.13 -23.56 -17.07
C PHE A 560 -21.24 -22.42 -16.06
N LEU A 561 -21.59 -21.21 -16.52
CA LEU A 561 -21.75 -20.02 -15.69
C LEU A 561 -23.02 -20.08 -14.83
N GLU A 562 -24.15 -20.52 -15.36
CA GLU A 562 -25.43 -20.59 -14.66
C GLU A 562 -25.29 -21.32 -13.31
N LYS A 563 -24.62 -22.49 -13.32
CA LYS A 563 -24.34 -23.26 -12.10
C LYS A 563 -23.49 -22.51 -11.08
N ARG A 564 -22.57 -21.66 -11.53
CA ARG A 564 -21.64 -20.91 -10.67
C ARG A 564 -22.26 -19.60 -10.15
N LEU A 565 -23.03 -18.93 -10.98
CA LEU A 565 -23.78 -17.73 -10.63
C LEU A 565 -24.95 -18.03 -9.68
N ALA A 566 -25.42 -19.29 -9.61
CA ALA A 566 -26.43 -19.71 -8.64
C ALA A 566 -26.04 -19.40 -7.18
N GLY A 567 -24.76 -19.54 -6.83
CA GLY A 567 -24.23 -19.25 -5.50
C GLY A 567 -23.88 -17.77 -5.25
N ILE A 568 -24.03 -16.90 -6.24
CA ILE A 568 -23.69 -15.48 -6.15
C ILE A 568 -24.98 -14.66 -5.93
N HIS A 569 -25.01 -13.89 -4.85
CA HIS A 569 -26.11 -13.00 -4.48
C HIS A 569 -26.00 -11.65 -5.20
N LEU A 570 -26.15 -11.64 -6.53
CA LEU A 570 -26.22 -10.43 -7.35
C LEU A 570 -27.58 -10.36 -8.05
N VAL A 571 -28.12 -9.14 -8.18
CA VAL A 571 -29.45 -8.88 -8.75
C VAL A 571 -29.37 -8.90 -10.28
N CYS A 572 -28.25 -8.46 -10.84
CA CYS A 572 -28.08 -8.28 -12.29
C CYS A 572 -27.48 -9.50 -13.02
N LYS A 573 -27.39 -10.67 -12.37
CA LYS A 573 -26.74 -11.87 -12.95
C LYS A 573 -27.44 -12.41 -14.19
N GLU A 574 -28.76 -12.28 -14.28
CA GLU A 574 -29.55 -12.74 -15.42
C GLU A 574 -29.23 -11.94 -16.69
N TYR A 575 -28.91 -10.65 -16.57
CA TYR A 575 -28.58 -9.80 -17.72
C TYR A 575 -27.31 -10.23 -18.46
N ILE A 576 -26.31 -10.72 -17.72
CA ILE A 576 -25.09 -11.27 -18.31
C ILE A 576 -25.39 -12.58 -19.04
N LEU A 577 -26.25 -13.42 -18.48
CA LEU A 577 -26.70 -14.65 -19.11
C LEU A 577 -27.51 -14.36 -20.39
N ASP A 578 -28.37 -13.35 -20.36
CA ASP A 578 -29.10 -12.82 -21.53
C ASP A 578 -28.14 -12.33 -22.62
N TRP A 579 -27.04 -11.66 -22.26
CA TRP A 579 -26.03 -11.22 -23.24
C TRP A 579 -25.34 -12.40 -23.92
N ILE A 580 -25.02 -13.45 -23.17
CA ILE A 580 -24.40 -14.67 -23.71
C ILE A 580 -25.38 -15.43 -24.62
N ASP A 581 -26.65 -15.54 -24.22
CA ASP A 581 -27.71 -16.13 -25.04
C ASP A 581 -27.96 -15.31 -26.33
N TYR A 582 -27.96 -13.99 -26.22
CA TYR A 582 -28.09 -13.11 -27.39
C TYR A 582 -26.90 -13.26 -28.34
N TYR A 583 -25.67 -13.35 -27.83
CA TYR A 583 -24.48 -13.65 -28.63
C TYR A 583 -24.65 -14.97 -29.40
N SER A 584 -25.11 -16.03 -28.73
CA SER A 584 -25.43 -17.31 -29.39
C SER A 584 -26.44 -17.13 -30.54
N LYS A 585 -27.48 -16.30 -30.32
CA LYS A 585 -28.53 -16.04 -31.32
C LYS A 585 -28.04 -15.28 -32.54
N ILE A 586 -27.07 -14.37 -32.40
CA ILE A 586 -26.48 -13.64 -33.54
C ILE A 586 -25.91 -14.64 -34.54
N PHE A 587 -25.09 -15.59 -34.06
CA PHE A 587 -24.42 -16.57 -34.91
C PHE A 587 -25.32 -17.70 -35.36
N SER A 588 -26.37 -18.08 -34.59
CA SER A 588 -27.37 -19.05 -35.07
C SER A 588 -28.13 -18.59 -36.33
N LYS A 589 -28.16 -17.28 -36.60
CA LYS A 589 -28.82 -16.65 -37.76
C LYS A 589 -27.86 -16.38 -38.92
N MET A 590 -26.55 -16.42 -38.68
CA MET A 590 -25.53 -16.28 -39.71
C MET A 590 -25.19 -17.69 -40.20
N HIS A 591 -25.62 -18.05 -41.41
CA HIS A 591 -25.11 -19.23 -42.09
C HIS A 591 -23.73 -18.91 -42.67
N ASP A 592 -22.73 -18.74 -41.80
CA ASP A 592 -21.34 -18.58 -42.22
C ASP A 592 -20.67 -19.96 -42.31
N ASP A 593 -20.17 -20.29 -43.49
CA ASP A 593 -19.30 -21.45 -43.76
C ASP A 593 -17.86 -21.22 -43.27
N GLU A 594 -17.59 -20.18 -42.47
CA GLU A 594 -16.25 -19.88 -41.94
C GLU A 594 -15.81 -20.92 -40.90
N GLU A 595 -14.59 -21.44 -41.06
CA GLU A 595 -13.92 -22.28 -40.06
C GLU A 595 -13.36 -21.40 -38.95
N TRP A 596 -14.06 -21.37 -37.81
CA TRP A 596 -13.61 -20.64 -36.61
C TRP A 596 -12.63 -21.47 -35.79
N THR A 597 -11.53 -20.85 -35.37
CA THR A 597 -10.68 -21.41 -34.30
C THR A 597 -11.19 -21.02 -32.92
N LEU A 598 -10.92 -21.84 -31.90
CA LEU A 598 -11.32 -21.54 -30.51
C LEU A 598 -10.79 -20.19 -30.01
N ILE A 599 -9.63 -19.74 -30.52
CA ILE A 599 -9.02 -18.46 -30.16
C ILE A 599 -9.80 -17.30 -30.77
N GLU A 600 -10.23 -17.43 -32.02
CA GLU A 600 -11.07 -16.43 -32.68
C GLU A 600 -12.42 -16.32 -31.98
N ILE A 601 -13.06 -17.46 -31.68
CA ILE A 601 -14.31 -17.50 -30.91
C ILE A 601 -14.15 -16.80 -29.56
N TYR A 602 -13.08 -17.14 -28.82
CA TYR A 602 -12.82 -16.55 -27.51
C TYR A 602 -12.60 -15.03 -27.58
N ASN A 603 -11.79 -14.56 -28.54
CA ASN A 603 -11.50 -13.14 -28.69
C ASN A 603 -12.73 -12.35 -29.14
N ASP A 604 -13.53 -12.89 -30.04
CA ASP A 604 -14.79 -12.26 -30.49
C ASP A 604 -15.81 -12.19 -29.35
N PHE A 605 -16.03 -13.30 -28.63
CA PHE A 605 -16.89 -13.33 -27.45
C PHE A 605 -16.44 -12.32 -26.39
N LYS A 606 -15.12 -12.26 -26.11
CA LYS A 606 -14.55 -11.30 -25.16
C LYS A 606 -14.84 -9.87 -25.58
N LYS A 607 -14.57 -9.54 -26.85
CA LYS A 607 -14.79 -8.21 -27.41
C LYS A 607 -16.26 -7.81 -27.33
N TYR A 608 -17.17 -8.72 -27.70
CA TYR A 608 -18.61 -8.49 -27.57
C TYR A 608 -19.02 -8.13 -26.15
N MET A 609 -18.53 -8.87 -25.15
CA MET A 609 -18.85 -8.62 -23.74
C MET A 609 -18.25 -7.32 -23.23
N GLU A 610 -17.03 -6.96 -23.65
CA GLU A 610 -16.36 -5.69 -23.30
C GLU A 610 -17.10 -4.49 -23.91
N GLU A 611 -17.55 -4.58 -25.16
CA GLU A 611 -18.33 -3.52 -25.82
C GLU A 611 -19.68 -3.32 -25.13
N LYS A 612 -20.37 -4.41 -24.75
CA LYS A 612 -21.64 -4.34 -24.01
C LYS A 612 -21.49 -3.72 -22.63
N GLU A 613 -20.42 -4.05 -21.92
CA GLU A 613 -20.14 -3.42 -20.63
C GLU A 613 -19.82 -1.94 -20.80
N ALA A 614 -18.96 -1.56 -21.75
CA ALA A 614 -18.65 -0.16 -22.04
C ALA A 614 -19.91 0.65 -22.40
N ASP A 615 -20.80 0.09 -23.22
CA ASP A 615 -22.10 0.69 -23.55
C ASP A 615 -22.98 0.87 -22.31
N SER A 616 -22.88 -0.03 -21.32
CA SER A 616 -23.63 0.06 -20.08
C SER A 616 -23.07 1.05 -19.05
N GLN A 617 -21.82 1.49 -19.22
CA GLN A 617 -21.23 2.53 -18.38
C GLN A 617 -21.43 3.95 -18.94
N ASP A 618 -21.80 4.09 -20.22
CA ASP A 618 -22.07 5.37 -20.86
C ASP A 618 -23.48 5.88 -20.49
N PRO A 619 -23.63 7.03 -19.82
CA PRO A 619 -24.92 7.54 -19.39
C PRO A 619 -25.97 7.68 -20.51
N LYS A 620 -25.54 8.02 -21.73
CA LYS A 620 -26.43 8.22 -22.88
C LYS A 620 -26.87 6.90 -23.47
N LYS A 621 -25.97 5.92 -23.56
CA LYS A 621 -26.30 4.59 -24.08
C LYS A 621 -27.08 3.77 -23.06
N PHE A 622 -26.84 4.00 -21.77
CA PHE A 622 -27.57 3.36 -20.69
C PHE A 622 -29.08 3.63 -20.74
N TYR A 623 -29.51 4.77 -21.26
CA TYR A 623 -30.93 5.04 -21.56
C TYR A 623 -31.57 3.94 -22.42
N ASN A 624 -30.89 3.48 -23.48
CA ASN A 624 -31.40 2.43 -24.35
C ASN A 624 -31.49 1.07 -23.64
N ILE A 625 -30.59 0.85 -22.67
CA ILE A 625 -30.58 -0.36 -21.85
C ILE A 625 -31.77 -0.34 -20.88
N LEU A 626 -32.02 0.80 -20.24
CA LEU A 626 -33.21 1.01 -19.41
C LEU A 626 -34.47 0.75 -20.24
N ASP A 627 -34.63 1.40 -21.40
CA ASP A 627 -35.80 1.26 -22.28
C ASP A 627 -36.05 -0.21 -22.68
N PHE A 628 -34.99 -0.93 -23.07
CA PHE A 628 -35.09 -2.35 -23.42
C PHE A 628 -35.55 -3.24 -22.26
N TYR A 629 -35.03 -3.04 -21.05
CA TYR A 629 -35.40 -3.87 -19.90
C TYR A 629 -36.75 -3.48 -19.30
N LEU A 630 -37.11 -2.20 -19.37
CA LEU A 630 -38.43 -1.70 -18.97
C LEU A 630 -39.54 -2.25 -19.88
N ALA A 631 -39.25 -2.47 -21.17
CA ALA A 631 -40.17 -3.13 -22.08
C ALA A 631 -40.47 -4.60 -21.73
N LYS A 632 -39.58 -5.28 -20.98
CA LYS A 632 -39.72 -6.69 -20.59
C LYS A 632 -40.38 -6.89 -19.21
N GLU A 633 -40.12 -6.02 -18.23
CA GLU A 633 -40.45 -6.29 -16.81
C GLU A 633 -41.73 -5.59 -16.29
N ALA A 634 -42.31 -4.61 -16.99
CA ALA A 634 -43.35 -3.75 -16.41
C ALA A 634 -44.81 -4.22 -16.67
N SER A 635 -45.64 -4.18 -15.63
CA SER A 635 -47.11 -4.17 -15.78
C SER A 635 -47.58 -2.89 -16.50
N PRO A 636 -48.79 -2.85 -17.11
CA PRO A 636 -49.27 -1.69 -17.85
C PRO A 636 -49.28 -0.38 -17.04
N GLU A 637 -49.55 -0.46 -15.74
CA GLU A 637 -49.61 0.69 -14.81
C GLU A 637 -48.19 1.18 -14.45
N GLN A 638 -47.27 0.27 -14.13
CA GLN A 638 -45.86 0.60 -13.87
C GLN A 638 -45.18 1.22 -15.10
N LYS A 639 -45.57 0.79 -16.31
CA LYS A 639 -44.97 1.26 -17.56
C LYS A 639 -45.14 2.77 -17.76
N ILE A 640 -46.26 3.35 -17.34
CA ILE A 640 -46.50 4.81 -17.46
C ILE A 640 -45.56 5.58 -16.54
N ILE A 641 -45.41 5.14 -15.30
CA ILE A 641 -44.54 5.78 -14.30
C ILE A 641 -43.06 5.62 -14.70
N LEU A 642 -42.70 4.46 -15.26
CA LEU A 642 -41.35 4.18 -15.77
C LEU A 642 -40.98 5.01 -17.01
N LEU A 643 -41.95 5.32 -17.89
CA LEU A 643 -41.73 6.25 -19.00
C LEU A 643 -41.45 7.67 -18.49
N HIS A 644 -42.20 8.13 -17.48
CA HIS A 644 -41.94 9.42 -16.83
C HIS A 644 -40.55 9.46 -16.16
N PHE A 645 -40.13 8.37 -15.52
CA PHE A 645 -38.78 8.22 -14.98
C PHE A 645 -37.68 8.29 -16.06
N LEU A 646 -37.90 7.63 -17.20
CA LEU A 646 -36.98 7.68 -18.35
C LEU A 646 -36.86 9.09 -18.95
N ASP A 647 -37.97 9.81 -19.06
CA ASP A 647 -37.98 11.19 -19.55
C ASP A 647 -37.20 12.12 -18.61
N ASN A 648 -37.36 11.94 -17.29
CA ASN A 648 -36.58 12.67 -16.28
C ASN A 648 -35.08 12.33 -16.39
N TYR A 649 -34.72 11.04 -16.50
CA TYR A 649 -33.32 10.63 -16.67
C TYR A 649 -32.71 11.28 -17.92
N LYS A 650 -33.45 11.32 -19.03
CA LYS A 650 -33.01 11.96 -20.28
C LYS A 650 -32.83 13.48 -20.12
N PHE A 651 -33.74 14.14 -19.41
CA PHE A 651 -33.64 15.57 -19.11
C PHE A 651 -32.37 15.90 -18.31
N PHE A 652 -31.97 15.03 -17.38
CA PHE A 652 -30.81 15.25 -16.53
C PHE A 652 -29.46 14.83 -17.14
N LEU A 653 -29.42 14.31 -18.36
CA LEU A 653 -28.16 13.96 -19.03
C LEU A 653 -27.22 15.17 -19.17
N ASP A 654 -27.75 16.38 -19.33
CA ASP A 654 -26.93 17.59 -19.48
C ASP A 654 -26.33 18.09 -18.15
N ILE A 655 -26.86 17.66 -17.00
CA ILE A 655 -26.29 17.95 -15.66
C ILE A 655 -24.85 17.43 -15.56
N GLU A 656 -24.52 16.32 -16.23
CA GLU A 656 -23.17 15.76 -16.29
C GLU A 656 -22.12 16.80 -16.70
N ARG A 657 -22.50 17.76 -17.56
CA ARG A 657 -21.62 18.81 -18.08
C ARG A 657 -21.70 20.10 -17.28
N GLU A 658 -22.89 20.49 -16.84
CA GLU A 658 -23.11 21.79 -16.22
C GLU A 658 -22.68 21.81 -14.75
N PHE A 659 -22.95 20.72 -14.01
CA PHE A 659 -22.71 20.65 -12.58
C PHE A 659 -21.21 20.79 -12.19
N PRO A 660 -20.24 20.13 -12.87
CA PRO A 660 -18.82 20.33 -12.58
C PRO A 660 -18.35 21.78 -12.74
N ASN A 661 -18.89 22.50 -13.74
CA ASN A 661 -18.54 23.90 -13.99
C ASN A 661 -19.12 24.82 -12.91
N TYR A 662 -20.39 24.62 -12.54
CA TYR A 662 -21.02 25.33 -11.43
C TYR A 662 -20.23 25.11 -10.12
N LEU A 663 -19.87 23.86 -9.80
CA LEU A 663 -19.10 23.52 -8.61
C LEU A 663 -17.72 24.21 -8.62
N ARG A 664 -17.06 24.26 -9.78
CA ARG A 664 -15.77 24.93 -9.95
C ARG A 664 -15.85 26.42 -9.61
N ASP A 665 -16.84 27.11 -10.16
CA ASP A 665 -17.00 28.54 -9.96
C ASP A 665 -17.30 28.88 -8.49
N LEU A 666 -18.12 28.04 -7.84
CA LEU A 666 -18.44 28.19 -6.42
C LEU A 666 -17.22 27.97 -5.54
N ILE A 667 -16.41 26.93 -5.79
CA ILE A 667 -15.15 26.69 -5.07
C ILE A 667 -14.18 27.85 -5.25
N ILE A 668 -14.00 28.35 -6.48
CA ILE A 668 -13.10 29.49 -6.77
C ILE A 668 -13.57 30.74 -6.04
N LYS A 669 -14.89 31.03 -6.07
CA LYS A 669 -15.48 32.17 -5.39
C LYS A 669 -15.27 32.10 -3.88
N GLU A 670 -15.50 30.94 -3.26
CA GLU A 670 -15.31 30.75 -1.83
C GLU A 670 -13.84 30.90 -1.43
N ILE A 671 -12.92 30.33 -2.21
CA ILE A 671 -11.47 30.48 -1.97
C ILE A 671 -11.03 31.95 -2.06
N ASN A 672 -11.51 32.69 -3.07
CA ASN A 672 -11.13 34.09 -3.27
C ASN A 672 -11.67 35.02 -2.16
N ASN A 673 -12.82 34.69 -1.59
CA ASN A 673 -13.46 35.45 -0.51
C ASN A 673 -13.03 35.00 0.90
N PHE A 674 -12.15 34.00 0.99
CA PHE A 674 -11.81 33.36 2.25
C PHE A 674 -10.95 34.28 3.14
N ASP A 675 -11.43 34.58 4.35
CA ASP A 675 -10.72 35.42 5.32
C ASP A 675 -9.70 34.61 6.14
N TYR A 676 -8.42 34.89 5.91
CA TYR A 676 -7.29 34.24 6.58
C TYR A 676 -7.04 34.82 7.98
N LYS A 677 -7.90 34.47 8.94
CA LYS A 677 -7.70 34.91 10.33
C LYS A 677 -6.47 34.25 10.98
N MET A 678 -5.72 35.06 11.73
CA MET A 678 -4.67 34.58 12.63
C MET A 678 -5.30 33.73 13.72
N ASP A 679 -4.88 32.47 13.80
CA ASP A 679 -5.33 31.57 14.85
C ASP A 679 -4.51 31.86 16.11
N LYS A 680 -5.20 32.20 17.21
CA LYS A 680 -4.63 32.18 18.54
C LYS A 680 -5.39 31.10 19.31
N SER A 681 -4.66 30.26 20.01
CA SER A 681 -5.23 29.17 20.79
C SER A 681 -4.35 28.92 22.00
N LYS A 682 -4.84 28.10 22.93
CA LYS A 682 -4.03 27.70 24.07
C LYS A 682 -2.79 26.93 23.58
N PRO A 683 -1.59 27.19 24.13
CA PRO A 683 -0.36 26.51 23.75
C PRO A 683 -0.44 24.97 23.77
N LEU A 684 -1.19 24.40 24.72
CA LEU A 684 -1.38 22.95 24.79
C LEU A 684 -2.21 22.43 23.62
N GLU A 685 -3.27 23.15 23.24
CA GLU A 685 -4.07 22.84 22.07
C GLU A 685 -3.21 22.92 20.83
N LEU A 686 -2.33 23.92 20.68
CA LEU A 686 -1.42 24.04 19.54
C LEU A 686 -0.48 22.83 19.36
N LEU A 687 -0.10 22.13 20.44
CA LEU A 687 0.70 20.90 20.39
C LEU A 687 -0.13 19.61 20.27
N ASN A 688 -1.41 19.66 20.63
CA ASN A 688 -2.35 18.54 20.66
C ASN A 688 -3.74 19.02 20.21
N SER A 689 -4.12 18.80 18.94
CA SER A 689 -5.52 18.96 18.52
C SER A 689 -6.36 17.78 18.98
N ASP A 690 -5.86 16.55 18.80
CA ASP A 690 -6.44 15.27 19.24
C ASP A 690 -5.29 14.24 19.47
N GLU A 691 -5.59 13.03 19.98
CA GLU A 691 -4.57 11.98 20.17
C GLU A 691 -3.83 11.64 18.86
N GLU A 692 -4.54 11.55 17.73
CA GLU A 692 -3.96 11.22 16.42
C GLU A 692 -3.15 12.39 15.80
N GLU A 693 -3.58 13.64 15.98
CA GLU A 693 -2.97 14.85 15.39
C GLU A 693 -1.95 15.55 16.35
N SER A 694 -1.33 14.80 17.27
CA SER A 694 -0.33 15.36 18.19
C SER A 694 1.03 15.65 17.52
N PHE A 695 1.77 16.64 18.03
CA PHE A 695 3.12 16.95 17.54
C PHE A 695 4.09 15.76 17.65
N TYR A 696 3.93 14.93 18.68
CA TYR A 696 4.72 13.71 18.85
C TYR A 696 4.42 12.70 17.73
N ASN A 697 3.15 12.45 17.43
CA ASN A 697 2.79 11.54 16.34
C ASN A 697 3.25 12.07 14.99
N TYR A 698 3.19 13.39 14.76
CA TYR A 698 3.78 14.00 13.57
C TYR A 698 5.27 13.64 13.43
N ILE A 699 6.08 13.85 14.46
CA ILE A 699 7.51 13.48 14.44
C ILE A 699 7.70 11.97 14.21
N ARG A 700 6.92 11.14 14.91
CA ARG A 700 7.02 9.69 14.80
C ARG A 700 6.78 9.21 13.37
N GLU A 701 5.75 9.74 12.73
CA GLU A 701 5.34 9.35 11.37
C GLU A 701 6.24 9.92 10.27
N THR A 702 6.75 11.15 10.43
CA THR A 702 7.50 11.82 9.35
C THR A 702 9.02 11.75 9.46
N GLU A 703 9.58 11.52 10.65
CA GLU A 703 11.02 11.62 10.89
C GLU A 703 11.63 10.39 11.58
N LEU A 704 10.90 9.70 12.47
CA LEU A 704 11.42 8.50 13.14
C LEU A 704 11.31 7.24 12.28
N LYS A 705 10.26 7.12 11.47
CA LYS A 705 10.13 6.06 10.46
C LYS A 705 11.14 6.31 9.34
N TYR A 706 12.21 5.51 9.28
CA TYR A 706 13.36 5.76 8.41
C TYR A 706 13.00 5.75 6.91
N PHE A 707 12.12 4.85 6.48
CA PHE A 707 11.64 4.75 5.09
C PHE A 707 10.35 5.54 4.82
N SER A 708 9.89 6.42 5.73
CA SER A 708 8.63 7.18 5.56
C SER A 708 8.62 8.08 4.33
N LYS A 709 9.80 8.45 3.81
CA LYS A 709 10.00 9.25 2.61
C LYS A 709 10.10 8.43 1.32
N LEU A 710 9.98 7.11 1.41
CA LEU A 710 10.09 6.22 0.26
C LEU A 710 8.70 5.84 -0.26
N ILE A 711 8.60 5.70 -1.58
CA ILE A 711 7.42 5.16 -2.26
C ILE A 711 7.83 3.88 -2.99
N PRO A 712 7.14 2.75 -2.76
CA PRO A 712 7.41 1.51 -3.46
C PRO A 712 6.65 1.47 -4.79
N ILE A 713 7.39 1.49 -5.90
CA ILE A 713 6.86 1.28 -7.25
C ILE A 713 7.28 -0.12 -7.69
N PRO A 714 6.36 -1.04 -8.04
CA PRO A 714 6.73 -2.36 -8.53
C PRO A 714 7.63 -2.22 -9.77
N SER A 715 8.70 -3.01 -9.84
CA SER A 715 9.52 -3.19 -11.06
C SER A 715 9.21 -4.52 -11.73
N ALA A 716 9.06 -5.58 -10.95
CA ALA A 716 8.78 -6.92 -11.45
C ALA A 716 7.90 -7.70 -10.48
N LEU A 717 6.88 -8.37 -10.99
CA LEU A 717 6.11 -9.38 -10.26
C LEU A 717 6.20 -10.70 -11.04
N ILE A 718 6.73 -11.73 -10.40
CA ILE A 718 6.88 -13.07 -10.96
C ILE A 718 5.93 -14.00 -10.24
N LEU A 719 5.07 -14.67 -11.00
CA LEU A 719 4.13 -15.66 -10.53
C LEU A 719 4.54 -17.03 -11.05
N LYS A 720 4.43 -18.06 -10.21
CA LYS A 720 4.63 -19.46 -10.60
C LYS A 720 3.28 -20.13 -10.74
N GLN A 721 3.02 -20.71 -11.92
CA GLN A 721 1.79 -21.42 -12.22
C GLN A 721 1.59 -22.61 -11.28
N LYS A 722 0.36 -22.79 -10.76
CA LYS A 722 -0.01 -24.04 -10.11
C LYS A 722 -0.60 -25.00 -11.14
N PHE A 723 0.04 -26.16 -11.27
CA PHE A 723 -0.40 -27.25 -12.12
C PHE A 723 -1.12 -28.34 -11.34
N THR A 724 -2.11 -28.94 -11.98
CA THR A 724 -2.68 -30.23 -11.60
C THR A 724 -1.73 -31.38 -11.96
N THR A 725 -1.98 -32.58 -11.43
CA THR A 725 -1.17 -33.76 -11.71
C THR A 725 -1.16 -34.15 -13.20
N GLU A 726 -2.24 -33.84 -13.93
CA GLU A 726 -2.33 -34.09 -15.36
C GLU A 726 -1.55 -33.05 -16.17
N GLU A 727 -1.68 -31.76 -15.82
CA GLU A 727 -0.95 -30.67 -16.47
C GLU A 727 0.56 -30.79 -16.29
N LEU A 728 1.04 -31.29 -15.14
CA LEU A 728 2.47 -31.51 -14.91
C LEU A 728 3.13 -32.41 -15.98
N LYS A 729 2.37 -33.28 -16.65
CA LYS A 729 2.88 -34.14 -17.72
C LYS A 729 3.12 -33.39 -19.04
N GLN A 730 2.48 -32.24 -19.23
CA GLN A 730 2.55 -31.42 -20.44
C GLN A 730 3.72 -30.41 -20.41
N PHE A 731 4.35 -30.23 -19.25
CA PHE A 731 5.39 -29.24 -19.03
C PHE A 731 6.70 -29.89 -18.59
N LYS A 732 7.80 -29.49 -19.22
CA LYS A 732 9.16 -29.94 -18.86
C LYS A 732 9.72 -29.23 -17.63
N LYS A 733 9.24 -28.02 -17.35
CA LYS A 733 9.69 -27.11 -16.29
C LYS A 733 8.53 -26.24 -15.80
N ASP A 734 8.77 -25.46 -14.75
CA ASP A 734 7.80 -24.50 -14.23
C ASP A 734 7.44 -23.41 -15.27
N LEU A 735 6.14 -23.09 -15.36
CA LEU A 735 5.64 -21.94 -16.10
C LEU A 735 5.61 -20.71 -15.20
N PHE A 736 6.29 -19.65 -15.63
CA PHE A 736 6.33 -18.36 -14.96
C PHE A 736 5.57 -17.31 -15.76
N GLN A 737 4.77 -16.51 -15.05
CA GLN A 737 4.14 -15.29 -15.56
C GLN A 737 4.89 -14.08 -14.98
N VAL A 738 5.41 -13.22 -15.85
CA VAL A 738 6.21 -12.06 -15.47
C VAL A 738 5.46 -10.79 -15.85
N PHE A 739 5.15 -9.99 -14.84
CA PHE A 739 4.65 -8.63 -14.97
C PHE A 739 5.85 -7.69 -14.85
N ASP A 740 6.23 -7.07 -15.96
CA ASP A 740 7.38 -6.17 -16.06
C ASP A 740 6.88 -4.72 -16.09
N PHE A 741 7.25 -3.94 -15.08
CA PHE A 741 6.75 -2.59 -14.82
C PHE A 741 7.79 -1.55 -15.23
N ASN A 742 7.42 -0.71 -16.20
CA ASN A 742 8.27 0.36 -16.69
C ASN A 742 7.64 1.72 -16.39
N LEU A 743 8.22 2.47 -15.45
CA LEU A 743 7.82 3.84 -15.15
C LEU A 743 8.50 4.81 -16.13
N ILE A 744 7.70 5.52 -16.94
CA ILE A 744 8.15 6.52 -17.89
C ILE A 744 7.87 7.92 -17.32
N GLY A 745 8.93 8.63 -16.95
CA GLY A 745 8.82 9.91 -16.24
C GLY A 745 8.23 9.74 -14.84
N ASP A 746 7.43 10.72 -14.39
CA ASP A 746 6.95 10.77 -13.00
C ASP A 746 5.55 10.16 -12.79
N LYS A 747 4.83 9.80 -13.86
CA LYS A 747 3.41 9.41 -13.77
C LYS A 747 2.97 8.27 -14.68
N LYS A 748 3.64 7.99 -15.80
CA LYS A 748 3.15 7.00 -16.77
C LYS A 748 3.75 5.64 -16.49
N LEU A 749 2.91 4.63 -16.34
CA LEU A 749 3.29 3.24 -16.15
C LEU A 749 2.97 2.43 -17.40
N VAL A 750 3.97 1.75 -17.94
CA VAL A 750 3.81 0.76 -19.00
C VAL A 750 4.17 -0.60 -18.42
N LEU A 751 3.21 -1.51 -18.43
CA LEU A 751 3.37 -2.87 -17.95
C LEU A 751 3.36 -3.84 -19.13
N GLN A 752 4.25 -4.82 -19.11
CA GLN A 752 4.29 -5.91 -20.08
C GLN A 752 4.02 -7.23 -19.36
N LEU A 753 3.10 -8.02 -19.91
CA LEU A 753 2.83 -9.38 -19.46
C LEU A 753 3.61 -10.35 -20.34
N LYS A 754 4.48 -11.14 -19.72
CA LYS A 754 5.36 -12.09 -20.40
C LYS A 754 5.29 -13.48 -19.77
N ASN A 755 5.58 -14.53 -20.52
CA ASN A 755 5.76 -15.87 -19.97
C ASN A 755 6.80 -16.71 -20.73
N ASN A 756 7.29 -17.77 -20.09
CA ASN A 756 8.26 -18.71 -20.67
C ASN A 756 7.60 -19.92 -21.37
N PHE A 757 6.31 -19.82 -21.75
CA PHE A 757 5.51 -20.97 -22.23
C PHE A 757 6.19 -21.74 -23.37
N LYS A 758 6.75 -21.04 -24.35
CA LYS A 758 7.42 -21.66 -25.52
C LYS A 758 8.56 -22.61 -25.16
N GLU A 759 9.25 -22.34 -24.05
CA GLU A 759 10.40 -23.14 -23.64
C GLU A 759 10.00 -24.34 -22.78
N VAL A 760 8.91 -24.21 -22.02
CA VAL A 760 8.53 -25.18 -20.98
C VAL A 760 7.41 -26.10 -21.40
N TYR A 761 6.56 -25.67 -22.33
CA TYR A 761 5.49 -26.49 -22.88
C TYR A 761 6.07 -27.49 -23.88
N SER A 762 5.70 -28.77 -23.73
CA SER A 762 6.12 -29.81 -24.67
C SER A 762 4.92 -30.61 -25.14
N ILE A 763 4.70 -30.59 -26.45
CA ILE A 763 3.87 -31.59 -27.13
C ILE A 763 4.66 -32.92 -27.04
N TYR A 764 4.14 -33.86 -26.26
CA TYR A 764 4.46 -35.29 -26.45
C TYR A 764 3.63 -35.83 -27.61
#